data_AF-A0A2E2AZ15-F1
#
_entry.id   AF-A0A2E2AZ15-F1
#
_cell.length_a   1.000
_cell.length_b   1.000
_cell.length_c   1.000
_cell.angle_alpha   90.00
_cell.angle_beta   90.00
_cell.angle_gamma   90.00
#
_symmetry.space_group_name_H-M   'P 1'
#
loop_
_entity.id
_entity.type
_entity.pdbx_description
1 polymer ?
#
loop_
_entity_poly.entity_id
_entity_poly.type
_entity_poly.pdbx_seq_one_letter_code
_entity_poly.pdbx_strand_id
1 'polypeptide(L)'
;MFHSQMRHTILPLLIVCLLHAGVHAQQATKVADLLTFNDSAQKLVTIKTGNVVKPHAAFGVTQGDHKNLLQLIFDIADPESKKGKWFGLYLKQPLDPKQCAQADGIVMEAMADPAGAWWLQLAIRGTDGKFYKHVLVPQQLEAKMRQRMVGFDQFKTKDGQSLTVDKVGVLELTGSVYENRQLLIKSFYLYSNDKRTVDHGAYFHTSSPINNIFEPGKTVSLQFDCPDGLPAADSGLYCEVRDFFDQVVFKHTFKAGDLKDRTFSIDYAPRDSGYFDIQAWWVDGQGKKLEDRSCLRTTGSMPDGHGTFAVMPKTIEQNRQRMARVGDHAFLGLHGSHDNLDQHIGVSWKLKGTRLKWVEPNKPAERPDGYAAWVKPMIEKSEPFDPWTKNFVNLGINLNRPKWAISDTPDVAPGMTSWDIYMNFFRDYIQVNKHNAKHMKQRIYDLAWEINLNEPGTGIHKPVYHPEDVVEIYRRARPILDQEDPGAILAGPCCSSPIKNFAWNIPLFEKGLFEFIDAYNCHGYHAPPPEEAKIPQTFDHLRALMKKYNDGKVMDIYITELGYRSMYGSEDRQSDHARWHARVAGMLKGERIKAYYPFYSYDYTKVVEGSWGICYNLAPKLKFGPEKVSPKAAVPALAVFADQTEGFLPLTRLEPLSDDQWGYVYATPDH
;
A
#
# COMPACT_ATOMS: atom_id res chain seq x y z
N MET A 1 43.46 18.60 -12.49
CA MET A 1 44.67 18.00 -11.89
C MET A 1 44.32 17.48 -10.51
N PHE A 2 44.08 16.18 -10.40
CA PHE A 2 44.44 15.27 -9.29
C PHE A 2 43.81 13.92 -9.64
N HIS A 3 44.68 13.00 -10.06
CA HIS A 3 44.38 11.60 -10.30
C HIS A 3 44.60 10.84 -8.99
N SER A 4 43.69 9.94 -8.63
CA SER A 4 44.05 8.79 -7.81
C SER A 4 43.36 7.55 -8.35
N GLN A 5 44.18 6.67 -8.93
CA GLN A 5 43.83 5.33 -9.38
C GLN A 5 43.58 4.42 -8.18
N MET A 6 42.51 3.64 -8.21
CA MET A 6 42.48 2.35 -7.53
C MET A 6 42.15 1.28 -8.57
N ARG A 7 43.12 0.38 -8.77
CA ARG A 7 43.01 -0.84 -9.57
C ARG A 7 42.49 -1.95 -8.66
N HIS A 8 41.41 -2.61 -9.06
CA HIS A 8 41.13 -3.97 -8.62
C HIS A 8 41.00 -4.86 -9.85
N THR A 9 41.93 -5.81 -9.93
CA THR A 9 41.99 -6.91 -10.88
C THR A 9 41.14 -8.05 -10.33
N ILE A 10 40.08 -8.47 -11.03
CA ILE A 10 39.47 -9.79 -10.86
C ILE A 10 39.17 -10.36 -12.26
N LEU A 11 39.83 -11.48 -12.57
CA LEU A 11 39.60 -12.31 -13.76
C LEU A 11 38.20 -12.93 -13.71
N PRO A 12 37.47 -13.02 -14.84
CA PRO A 12 36.53 -14.09 -15.07
C PRO A 12 37.18 -15.16 -15.96
N LEU A 13 37.34 -16.37 -15.42
CA LEU A 13 37.67 -17.56 -16.19
C LEU A 13 36.38 -18.05 -16.87
N LEU A 14 36.25 -17.75 -18.16
CA LEU A 14 35.19 -18.26 -19.04
C LEU A 14 35.74 -19.52 -19.73
N ILE A 15 35.16 -20.70 -19.46
CA ILE A 15 35.38 -21.89 -20.29
C ILE A 15 34.11 -22.11 -21.10
N VAL A 16 34.21 -21.78 -22.39
CA VAL A 16 33.27 -22.17 -23.45
C VAL A 16 33.83 -23.42 -24.11
N CYS A 17 33.00 -24.47 -24.22
CA CYS A 17 33.21 -25.52 -25.21
C CYS A 17 31.93 -25.64 -26.06
N LEU A 18 32.11 -25.45 -27.37
CA LEU A 18 31.17 -25.70 -28.45
C LEU A 18 31.80 -26.75 -29.38
N LEU A 19 30.99 -27.70 -29.88
CA LEU A 19 30.99 -28.37 -31.20
C LEU A 19 30.01 -29.58 -31.12
N HIS A 20 28.85 -29.53 -31.79
CA HIS A 20 28.52 -30.10 -33.13
C HIS A 20 28.62 -31.64 -33.20
N ALA A 21 27.74 -32.44 -33.83
CA ALA A 21 26.47 -32.31 -34.53
C ALA A 21 25.90 -33.75 -34.73
N GLY A 22 24.60 -33.92 -34.93
CA GLY A 22 24.02 -35.22 -35.30
C GLY A 22 22.50 -35.20 -35.48
N VAL A 23 22.06 -35.29 -36.73
CA VAL A 23 20.68 -35.14 -37.23
C VAL A 23 19.88 -36.45 -37.11
N HIS A 24 18.67 -36.42 -36.52
CA HIS A 24 17.39 -36.84 -37.15
C HIS A 24 16.21 -36.92 -36.16
N ALA A 25 15.16 -36.18 -36.50
CA ALA A 25 13.73 -36.52 -36.51
C ALA A 25 12.92 -36.87 -35.24
N GLN A 26 11.76 -36.19 -35.16
CA GLN A 26 10.47 -36.54 -34.57
C GLN A 26 10.16 -36.25 -33.09
N GLN A 27 9.22 -35.31 -32.94
CA GLN A 27 8.15 -35.18 -31.93
C GLN A 27 8.49 -34.86 -30.46
N ALA A 28 7.58 -34.06 -29.89
CA ALA A 28 7.49 -33.55 -28.52
C ALA A 28 8.38 -32.33 -28.19
N THR A 29 7.78 -31.15 -28.29
CA THR A 29 8.25 -29.89 -27.70
C THR A 29 8.41 -30.08 -26.18
N LYS A 30 9.65 -30.26 -25.73
CA LYS A 30 10.02 -30.29 -24.32
C LYS A 30 10.02 -28.87 -23.77
N VAL A 31 9.17 -28.62 -22.77
CA VAL A 31 9.34 -27.53 -21.82
C VAL A 31 10.52 -27.87 -20.93
N ALA A 32 11.71 -27.52 -21.39
CA ALA A 32 12.96 -27.65 -20.63
C ALA A 32 13.86 -26.45 -20.94
N ASP A 33 13.32 -25.24 -20.81
CA ASP A 33 14.07 -23.97 -20.79
C ASP A 33 13.25 -22.95 -19.99
N LEU A 34 13.32 -23.05 -18.67
CA LEU A 34 13.01 -22.02 -17.68
C LEU A 34 13.38 -22.62 -16.33
N LEU A 35 14.38 -22.04 -15.68
CA LEU A 35 15.00 -22.42 -14.39
C LEU A 35 16.27 -23.26 -14.50
N THR A 36 17.39 -22.61 -14.82
CA THR A 36 18.72 -23.03 -14.35
C THR A 36 18.89 -22.57 -12.89
N PHE A 37 18.98 -23.53 -11.96
CA PHE A 37 19.31 -23.25 -10.55
C PHE A 37 20.78 -23.57 -10.31
N ASN A 38 21.49 -22.62 -9.70
CA ASN A 38 22.87 -22.81 -9.25
C ASN A 38 22.87 -23.61 -7.92
N ASP A 39 23.91 -24.41 -7.76
CA ASP A 39 24.08 -25.46 -6.76
C ASP A 39 23.98 -24.97 -5.30
N SER A 40 22.82 -25.15 -4.66
CA SER A 40 22.68 -25.32 -3.21
C SER A 40 21.27 -25.86 -2.86
N ALA A 41 21.20 -27.15 -2.57
CA ALA A 41 20.18 -27.95 -1.85
C ALA A 41 18.83 -27.34 -1.35
N GLN A 42 18.14 -26.46 -2.08
CA GLN A 42 16.77 -26.03 -1.73
C GLN A 42 15.72 -26.98 -2.33
N LYS A 43 14.85 -27.53 -1.47
CA LYS A 43 13.81 -28.48 -1.86
C LYS A 43 12.47 -27.76 -1.99
N LEU A 44 11.95 -27.71 -3.20
CA LEU A 44 10.74 -26.99 -3.57
C LEU A 44 9.58 -27.96 -3.86
N VAL A 45 8.36 -27.61 -3.43
CA VAL A 45 7.13 -28.33 -3.81
C VAL A 45 6.46 -27.61 -4.98
N THR A 46 6.43 -28.25 -6.15
CA THR A 46 5.77 -27.71 -7.35
C THR A 46 4.50 -28.49 -7.67
N ILE A 47 3.35 -27.82 -7.64
CA ILE A 47 2.07 -28.40 -8.05
C ILE A 47 1.80 -28.00 -9.50
N LYS A 48 1.77 -28.97 -10.43
CA LYS A 48 1.45 -28.76 -11.85
C LYS A 48 0.17 -29.50 -12.22
N THR A 49 -0.82 -28.78 -12.76
CA THR A 49 -2.03 -29.40 -13.33
C THR A 49 -1.76 -29.83 -14.78
N GLY A 50 -1.75 -31.13 -15.08
CA GLY A 50 -1.65 -31.61 -16.47
C GLY A 50 -1.04 -33.00 -16.70
N ASN A 51 -0.28 -33.53 -15.74
CA ASN A 51 0.27 -34.90 -15.79
C ASN A 51 0.31 -35.49 -14.37
N VAL A 52 0.14 -36.82 -14.25
CA VAL A 52 0.25 -37.54 -12.98
C VAL A 52 1.63 -37.29 -12.38
N VAL A 53 1.67 -36.54 -11.27
CA VAL A 53 2.90 -36.30 -10.51
C VAL A 53 3.23 -37.58 -9.74
N LYS A 54 4.28 -38.30 -10.13
CA LYS A 54 4.88 -39.32 -9.25
C LYS A 54 5.70 -38.60 -8.17
N PRO A 55 5.46 -38.85 -6.87
CA PRO A 55 6.22 -38.18 -5.82
C PRO A 55 7.61 -38.80 -5.71
N HIS A 56 8.64 -38.02 -6.03
CA HIS A 56 10.01 -38.29 -5.59
C HIS A 56 10.58 -37.00 -5.00
N ALA A 57 10.48 -36.84 -3.68
CA ALA A 57 11.26 -35.87 -2.94
C ALA A 57 11.53 -36.38 -1.52
N ALA A 58 12.76 -36.82 -1.25
CA ALA A 58 13.29 -36.92 0.10
C ALA A 58 13.80 -35.54 0.53
N PHE A 59 13.59 -35.13 1.79
CA PHE A 59 14.05 -33.83 2.35
C PHE A 59 15.47 -33.91 2.92
N GLY A 60 16.24 -32.81 2.90
CA GLY A 60 17.69 -32.78 3.21
C GLY A 60 18.13 -31.35 3.54
N VAL A 61 19.10 -31.26 4.45
CA VAL A 61 19.39 -30.14 5.35
C VAL A 61 20.44 -29.18 4.78
N THR A 62 20.28 -27.87 5.05
CA THR A 62 21.42 -26.93 5.22
C THR A 62 21.28 -26.20 6.56
N GLN A 63 22.40 -26.05 7.27
CA GLN A 63 22.50 -25.58 8.66
C GLN A 63 22.00 -24.14 8.88
N GLY A 64 21.05 -24.02 9.80
CA GLY A 64 20.57 -22.82 10.48
C GLY A 64 19.58 -23.30 11.56
N ASP A 65 19.57 -22.69 12.74
CA ASP A 65 19.01 -23.24 14.00
C ASP A 65 17.48 -23.52 14.08
N HIS A 66 16.79 -23.62 12.94
CA HIS A 66 15.39 -24.05 12.87
C HIS A 66 15.30 -25.58 12.81
N LYS A 67 15.47 -26.23 13.97
CA LYS A 67 15.16 -27.67 14.14
C LYS A 67 13.66 -27.88 14.11
N ASN A 68 13.05 -28.02 12.92
CA ASN A 68 11.78 -28.74 12.71
C ASN A 68 11.53 -28.98 11.22
N LEU A 69 11.67 -30.24 10.79
CA LEU A 69 11.35 -30.69 9.44
C LEU A 69 9.86 -31.08 9.40
N LEU A 70 9.09 -30.43 8.53
CA LEU A 70 7.70 -30.76 8.28
C LEU A 70 7.59 -31.74 7.10
N GLN A 71 7.16 -32.98 7.35
CA GLN A 71 6.86 -33.95 6.28
C GLN A 71 5.44 -33.70 5.76
N LEU A 72 5.32 -33.25 4.51
CA LEU A 72 4.05 -33.01 3.81
C LEU A 72 3.60 -34.28 3.07
N ILE A 73 2.34 -34.66 3.21
CA ILE A 73 1.70 -35.71 2.40
C ILE A 73 0.77 -35.04 1.38
N PHE A 74 0.83 -35.50 0.13
CA PHE A 74 0.00 -35.00 -0.97
C PHE A 74 -1.22 -35.90 -1.16
N ASP A 75 -2.40 -35.29 -1.17
CA ASP A 75 -3.63 -35.94 -1.63
C ASP A 75 -4.25 -35.11 -2.75
N ILE A 76 -4.48 -35.72 -3.92
CA ILE A 76 -5.09 -35.08 -5.08
C ILE A 76 -6.50 -35.62 -5.21
N ALA A 77 -7.49 -34.79 -4.89
CA ALA A 77 -8.89 -35.17 -4.98
C ALA A 77 -9.41 -35.02 -6.42
N ASP A 78 -9.86 -36.14 -6.97
CA ASP A 78 -10.69 -36.34 -8.17
C ASP A 78 -10.20 -35.70 -9.50
N PRO A 79 -9.55 -36.49 -10.39
CA PRO A 79 -9.11 -36.00 -11.70
C PRO A 79 -10.27 -35.68 -12.68
N GLU A 80 -11.53 -36.05 -12.40
CA GLU A 80 -12.66 -35.83 -13.31
C GLU A 80 -13.45 -34.52 -13.06
N SER A 81 -13.08 -33.76 -12.03
CA SER A 81 -13.68 -32.45 -11.74
C SER A 81 -13.39 -31.42 -12.86
N LYS A 82 -14.42 -31.07 -13.65
CA LYS A 82 -14.37 -29.99 -14.66
C LYS A 82 -14.26 -28.57 -14.07
N LYS A 83 -14.21 -28.40 -12.74
CA LYS A 83 -14.28 -27.08 -12.05
C LYS A 83 -13.00 -26.70 -11.29
N GLY A 84 -11.86 -27.21 -11.72
CA GLY A 84 -10.55 -26.96 -11.10
C GLY A 84 -10.05 -28.18 -10.32
N LYS A 85 -8.73 -28.37 -10.34
CA LYS A 85 -8.08 -29.48 -9.62
C LYS A 85 -7.86 -29.05 -8.18
N TRP A 86 -8.51 -29.75 -7.27
CA TRP A 86 -8.34 -29.56 -5.84
C TRP A 86 -7.13 -30.34 -5.35
N PHE A 87 -6.38 -29.77 -4.43
CA PHE A 87 -5.29 -30.45 -3.75
C PHE A 87 -5.39 -30.25 -2.24
N GLY A 88 -4.91 -31.24 -1.49
CA GLY A 88 -4.70 -31.17 -0.05
C GLY A 88 -3.26 -31.46 0.29
N LEU A 89 -2.65 -30.60 1.11
CA LEU A 89 -1.41 -30.85 1.81
C LEU A 89 -1.71 -30.89 3.30
N TYR A 90 -1.15 -31.84 4.02
CA TYR A 90 -1.25 -31.85 5.48
C TYR A 90 0.09 -32.21 6.10
N LEU A 91 0.32 -31.66 7.28
CA LEU A 91 1.45 -32.05 8.11
C LEU A 91 1.18 -33.45 8.65
N LYS A 92 2.14 -34.34 8.46
CA LYS A 92 2.05 -35.71 8.97
C LYS A 92 2.01 -35.76 10.50
N GLN A 93 2.67 -34.80 11.15
CA GLN A 93 2.69 -34.67 12.60
C GLN A 93 1.93 -33.41 13.02
N PRO A 94 1.20 -33.45 14.15
CA PRO A 94 0.67 -32.25 14.78
C PRO A 94 1.79 -31.24 15.06
N LEU A 95 1.46 -29.96 15.04
CA LEU A 95 2.36 -28.92 15.51
C LEU A 95 2.66 -29.14 17.01
N ASP A 96 3.89 -28.90 17.43
CA ASP A 96 4.28 -29.06 18.84
C ASP A 96 3.54 -28.03 19.72
N PRO A 97 2.69 -28.46 20.66
CA PRO A 97 1.95 -27.54 21.52
C PRO A 97 2.84 -26.57 22.31
N LYS A 98 4.06 -26.98 22.68
CA LYS A 98 5.00 -26.10 23.41
C LYS A 98 5.53 -24.97 22.53
N GLN A 99 5.74 -25.24 21.24
CA GLN A 99 6.19 -24.23 20.30
C GLN A 99 5.03 -23.33 19.87
N CYS A 100 3.84 -23.91 19.68
CA CYS A 100 2.63 -23.14 19.43
C CYS A 100 2.31 -22.21 20.61
N ALA A 101 2.51 -22.65 21.86
CA ALA A 101 2.40 -21.82 23.07
C ALA A 101 3.30 -20.57 23.06
N GLN A 102 4.36 -20.57 22.24
CA GLN A 102 5.29 -19.45 22.07
C GLN A 102 5.10 -18.71 20.75
N ALA A 103 4.05 -19.02 19.99
CA ALA A 103 3.80 -18.49 18.67
C ALA A 103 2.40 -17.86 18.59
N ASP A 104 2.26 -16.86 17.72
CA ASP A 104 1.01 -16.16 17.46
C ASP A 104 0.31 -16.70 16.22
N GLY A 105 1.00 -17.47 15.38
CA GLY A 105 0.40 -18.11 14.22
C GLY A 105 1.38 -18.83 13.31
N ILE A 106 1.00 -18.94 12.04
CA ILE A 106 1.72 -19.68 11.00
C ILE A 106 2.10 -18.74 9.87
N VAL A 107 3.31 -18.90 9.35
CA VAL A 107 3.77 -18.28 8.10
C VAL A 107 3.90 -19.34 7.03
N MET A 108 3.42 -19.03 5.83
CA MET A 108 3.60 -19.82 4.62
C MET A 108 4.41 -19.00 3.61
N GLU A 109 5.52 -19.55 3.12
CA GLU A 109 6.23 -19.00 1.95
C GLU A 109 5.71 -19.67 0.68
N ALA A 110 5.05 -18.90 -0.17
CA ALA A 110 4.51 -19.38 -1.43
C ALA A 110 4.65 -18.36 -2.58
N MET A 111 4.69 -18.85 -3.81
CA MET A 111 4.54 -18.07 -5.04
C MET A 111 3.64 -18.82 -6.03
N ALA A 112 3.03 -18.10 -6.96
CA ALA A 112 2.29 -18.71 -8.06
C ALA A 112 2.67 -18.06 -9.39
N ASP A 113 2.31 -18.73 -10.48
CA ASP A 113 2.37 -18.14 -11.80
C ASP A 113 1.44 -16.89 -11.86
N PRO A 114 1.96 -15.71 -12.25
CA PRO A 114 1.30 -14.40 -12.15
C PRO A 114 -0.03 -14.23 -12.93
N ALA A 115 -0.43 -15.19 -13.76
CA ALA A 115 -1.59 -15.06 -14.65
C ALA A 115 -2.82 -15.91 -14.27
N GLY A 116 -2.95 -16.37 -13.02
CA GLY A 116 -4.08 -17.18 -12.56
C GLY A 116 -4.67 -16.74 -11.23
N ALA A 117 -6.00 -16.82 -11.10
CA ALA A 117 -6.64 -16.89 -9.79
C ALA A 117 -6.22 -18.21 -9.11
N TRP A 118 -6.07 -18.20 -7.80
CA TRP A 118 -5.93 -19.41 -6.99
C TRP A 118 -6.84 -19.26 -5.78
N TRP A 119 -7.19 -20.40 -5.19
CA TRP A 119 -7.89 -20.42 -3.92
C TRP A 119 -7.07 -21.27 -2.96
N LEU A 120 -6.71 -20.71 -1.81
CA LEU A 120 -5.97 -21.40 -0.76
C LEU A 120 -6.70 -21.23 0.56
N GLN A 121 -6.80 -22.31 1.32
CA GLN A 121 -7.34 -22.31 2.66
C GLN A 121 -6.38 -23.06 3.56
N LEU A 122 -5.87 -22.34 4.56
CA LEU A 122 -5.21 -22.97 5.68
C LEU A 122 -6.28 -23.46 6.65
N ALA A 123 -6.11 -24.66 7.15
CA ALA A 123 -6.95 -25.25 8.18
C ALA A 123 -6.05 -25.85 9.25
N ILE A 124 -6.48 -25.77 10.50
CA ILE A 124 -5.86 -26.48 11.62
C ILE A 124 -6.93 -27.41 12.16
N ARG A 125 -6.68 -28.71 12.09
CA ARG A 125 -7.45 -29.70 12.82
C ARG A 125 -7.00 -29.67 14.26
N GLY A 126 -7.84 -29.11 15.12
CA GLY A 126 -7.50 -28.92 16.52
C GLY A 126 -7.38 -30.24 17.29
N THR A 127 -6.76 -30.19 18.47
CA THR A 127 -6.69 -31.32 19.40
C THR A 127 -8.08 -31.75 19.90
N ASP A 128 -9.07 -30.87 19.79
CA ASP A 128 -10.49 -31.12 20.04
C ASP A 128 -11.24 -31.78 18.86
N GLY A 129 -10.53 -32.10 17.77
CA GLY A 129 -11.10 -32.71 16.56
C GLY A 129 -11.84 -31.73 15.64
N LYS A 130 -11.96 -30.44 15.99
CA LYS A 130 -12.61 -29.43 15.14
C LYS A 130 -11.67 -28.93 14.05
N PHE A 131 -12.24 -28.44 12.94
CA PHE A 131 -11.49 -27.74 11.90
C PHE A 131 -11.63 -26.24 12.07
N TYR A 132 -10.50 -25.57 12.26
CA TYR A 132 -10.38 -24.12 12.28
C TYR A 132 -9.80 -23.69 10.94
N LYS A 133 -10.51 -22.86 10.18
CA LYS A 133 -10.17 -22.53 8.79
C LYS A 133 -9.89 -21.04 8.65
N HIS A 134 -8.95 -20.73 7.79
CA HIS A 134 -8.67 -19.38 7.31
C HIS A 134 -8.46 -19.44 5.80
N VAL A 135 -9.34 -18.77 5.06
CA VAL A 135 -9.19 -18.64 3.60
C VAL A 135 -8.15 -17.55 3.35
N LEU A 136 -7.05 -17.92 2.71
CA LEU A 136 -6.16 -16.95 2.11
C LEU A 136 -6.91 -16.40 0.90
N VAL A 137 -7.53 -15.23 1.06
CA VAL A 137 -8.34 -14.56 0.02
C VAL A 137 -7.57 -14.59 -1.30
N PRO A 138 -8.23 -14.83 -2.45
CA PRO A 138 -7.58 -14.85 -3.76
C PRO A 138 -6.87 -13.51 -3.99
N GLN A 139 -5.58 -13.50 -3.72
CA GLN A 139 -4.69 -12.44 -4.14
C GLN A 139 -4.01 -12.92 -5.43
N GLN A 140 -3.54 -12.04 -6.29
CA GLN A 140 -2.58 -12.50 -7.28
C GLN A 140 -1.32 -12.89 -6.48
N LEU A 141 -0.96 -14.17 -6.45
CA LEU A 141 0.37 -14.55 -5.96
C LEU A 141 1.26 -14.16 -7.13
N GLU A 142 2.16 -13.24 -6.85
CA GLU A 142 3.13 -12.77 -7.84
C GLU A 142 4.10 -13.90 -8.19
N ALA A 143 4.84 -13.74 -9.28
CA ALA A 143 5.92 -14.64 -9.68
C ALA A 143 7.12 -14.66 -8.71
N LYS A 144 6.95 -14.14 -7.48
CA LYS A 144 7.97 -14.01 -6.45
C LYS A 144 7.50 -14.70 -5.17
N MET A 145 8.43 -15.34 -4.48
CA MET A 145 8.17 -15.97 -3.18
C MET A 145 7.69 -14.92 -2.18
N ARG A 146 6.51 -15.13 -1.59
CA ARG A 146 5.92 -14.23 -0.60
C ARG A 146 5.57 -14.99 0.68
N GLN A 147 5.80 -14.32 1.81
CA GLN A 147 5.33 -14.78 3.11
C GLN A 147 3.84 -14.44 3.29
N ARG A 148 3.09 -15.36 3.86
CA ARG A 148 1.67 -15.23 4.22
C ARG A 148 1.52 -15.65 5.67
N MET A 149 1.20 -14.70 6.53
CA MET A 149 1.01 -14.95 7.94
C MET A 149 -0.46 -15.06 8.28
N VAL A 150 -0.82 -16.02 9.11
CA VAL A 150 -2.15 -16.17 9.67
C VAL A 150 -2.01 -16.36 11.16
N GLY A 151 -2.55 -15.41 11.93
CA GLY A 151 -2.64 -15.53 13.39
C GLY A 151 -3.54 -16.70 13.78
N PHE A 152 -3.23 -17.40 14.87
CA PHE A 152 -4.06 -18.50 15.36
C PHE A 152 -5.51 -18.04 15.60
N ASP A 153 -5.71 -16.83 16.12
CA ASP A 153 -7.02 -16.21 16.35
C ASP A 153 -7.86 -16.01 15.07
N GLN A 154 -7.21 -15.97 13.90
CA GLN A 154 -7.86 -15.81 12.60
C GLN A 154 -8.39 -17.13 12.02
N PHE A 155 -7.97 -18.27 12.55
CA PHE A 155 -8.56 -19.56 12.19
C PHE A 155 -9.88 -19.73 12.94
N LYS A 156 -10.97 -19.91 12.18
CA LYS A 156 -12.31 -20.04 12.77
C LYS A 156 -13.00 -21.33 12.37
N THR A 157 -13.74 -21.91 13.30
CA THR A 157 -14.68 -22.99 13.00
C THR A 157 -15.85 -22.48 12.15
N LYS A 158 -16.70 -23.39 11.66
CA LYS A 158 -17.91 -23.05 10.89
C LYS A 158 -18.90 -22.17 11.70
N ASP A 159 -18.95 -22.35 13.01
CA ASP A 159 -19.73 -21.58 13.98
C ASP A 159 -19.01 -20.29 14.46
N GLY A 160 -17.84 -19.97 13.92
CA GLY A 160 -17.13 -18.71 14.19
C GLY A 160 -16.24 -18.71 15.44
N GLN A 161 -16.04 -19.86 16.08
CA GLN A 161 -15.12 -20.01 17.21
C GLN A 161 -13.67 -19.87 16.73
N SER A 162 -12.93 -18.93 17.30
CA SER A 162 -11.49 -18.77 17.02
C SER A 162 -10.67 -19.91 17.63
N LEU A 163 -9.60 -20.29 16.94
CA LEU A 163 -8.61 -21.26 17.43
C LEU A 163 -7.82 -20.65 18.59
N THR A 164 -7.68 -21.43 19.65
CA THR A 164 -6.82 -21.11 20.79
C THR A 164 -5.55 -21.95 20.72
N VAL A 165 -4.47 -21.44 21.30
CA VAL A 165 -3.14 -22.03 21.16
C VAL A 165 -3.05 -23.44 21.74
N ASP A 166 -3.77 -23.72 22.83
CA ASP A 166 -3.91 -25.04 23.45
C ASP A 166 -4.63 -26.08 22.57
N LYS A 167 -5.33 -25.60 21.53
CA LYS A 167 -6.07 -26.44 20.58
C LYS A 167 -5.36 -26.63 19.26
N VAL A 168 -4.18 -26.05 19.05
CA VAL A 168 -3.45 -26.19 17.79
C VAL A 168 -3.06 -27.66 17.59
N GLY A 169 -3.46 -28.25 16.46
CA GLY A 169 -3.16 -29.63 16.12
C GLY A 169 -2.47 -29.73 14.76
N VAL A 170 -3.11 -30.38 13.80
CA VAL A 170 -2.52 -30.66 12.48
C VAL A 170 -2.82 -29.52 11.52
N LEU A 171 -1.78 -28.92 10.93
CA LEU A 171 -1.94 -27.96 9.83
C LEU A 171 -2.25 -28.71 8.53
N GLU A 172 -3.29 -28.23 7.87
CA GLU A 172 -3.76 -28.65 6.56
C GLU A 172 -3.81 -27.42 5.65
N LEU A 173 -3.34 -27.54 4.42
CA LEU A 173 -3.56 -26.57 3.34
C LEU A 173 -4.41 -27.27 2.29
N THR A 174 -5.60 -26.74 2.04
CA THR A 174 -6.38 -27.14 0.87
C THR A 174 -6.40 -26.01 -0.14
N GLY A 175 -6.41 -26.35 -1.41
CA GLY A 175 -6.45 -25.33 -2.45
C GLY A 175 -6.97 -25.85 -3.77
N SER A 176 -7.19 -24.92 -4.68
CA SER A 176 -7.41 -25.22 -6.09
C SER A 176 -6.49 -24.36 -6.96
N VAL A 177 -5.93 -25.01 -7.98
CA VAL A 177 -5.11 -24.36 -9.01
C VAL A 177 -5.83 -24.54 -10.34
N TYR A 178 -5.96 -23.45 -11.11
CA TYR A 178 -6.53 -23.53 -12.46
C TYR A 178 -5.59 -24.30 -13.41
N GLU A 179 -6.15 -24.84 -14.50
CA GLU A 179 -5.38 -25.60 -15.47
C GLU A 179 -4.18 -24.80 -16.01
N ASN A 180 -3.07 -25.51 -16.22
CA ASN A 180 -1.77 -25.00 -16.66
C ASN A 180 -1.11 -23.95 -15.75
N ARG A 181 -1.50 -23.89 -14.47
CA ARG A 181 -0.86 -23.00 -13.48
C ARG A 181 0.00 -23.76 -12.48
N GLN A 182 0.91 -23.01 -11.85
CA GLN A 182 1.83 -23.54 -10.85
C GLN A 182 1.66 -22.76 -9.55
N LEU A 183 1.58 -23.50 -8.45
CA LEU A 183 1.75 -23.00 -7.10
C LEU A 183 3.02 -23.66 -6.53
N LEU A 184 3.93 -22.83 -6.04
CA LEU A 184 5.14 -23.23 -5.38
C LEU A 184 5.03 -22.86 -3.90
N ILE A 185 5.22 -23.85 -3.03
CA ILE A 185 5.27 -23.64 -1.58
C ILE A 185 6.66 -24.04 -1.12
N LYS A 186 7.36 -23.11 -0.48
CA LYS A 186 8.73 -23.30 0.00
C LYS A 186 8.76 -23.78 1.44
N SER A 187 8.02 -23.15 2.34
CA SER A 187 8.07 -23.48 3.77
C SER A 187 6.82 -23.09 4.54
N PHE A 188 6.60 -23.79 5.65
CA PHE A 188 5.74 -23.36 6.74
C PHE A 188 6.58 -23.22 8.01
N TYR A 189 6.36 -22.17 8.78
CA TYR A 189 6.96 -22.02 10.11
C TYR A 189 6.03 -21.28 11.05
N LEU A 190 6.24 -21.47 12.35
CA LEU A 190 5.53 -20.71 13.37
C LEU A 190 6.16 -19.31 13.48
N TYR A 191 5.34 -18.28 13.63
CA TYR A 191 5.83 -16.97 14.03
C TYR A 191 5.26 -16.62 15.40
N SER A 192 6.07 -15.92 16.19
CA SER A 192 5.55 -15.09 17.26
C SER A 192 5.58 -13.65 16.76
N ASN A 193 4.46 -12.95 16.84
CA ASN A 193 4.54 -11.52 17.08
C ASN A 193 5.17 -11.46 18.46
N ASP A 194 6.44 -11.12 18.59
CA ASP A 194 7.14 -11.13 19.87
C ASP A 194 6.62 -9.99 20.78
N LYS A 195 5.31 -10.00 21.05
CA LYS A 195 4.61 -9.32 22.13
C LYS A 195 4.86 -10.02 23.46
N ARG A 196 5.93 -10.81 23.59
CA ARG A 196 6.48 -11.05 24.92
C ARG A 196 6.85 -9.67 25.41
N THR A 197 5.94 -9.11 26.20
CA THR A 197 6.11 -7.84 26.87
C THR A 197 7.52 -7.84 27.42
N VAL A 198 8.40 -7.00 26.87
CA VAL A 198 9.64 -6.67 27.56
C VAL A 198 9.14 -6.15 28.90
N ASP A 199 9.29 -6.88 30.00
CA ASP A 199 8.56 -6.61 31.25
C ASP A 199 8.72 -5.15 31.69
N HIS A 200 9.89 -4.58 31.37
CA HIS A 200 10.17 -3.15 31.42
C HIS A 200 10.29 -2.60 30.00
N GLY A 201 9.22 -2.03 29.44
CA GLY A 201 9.28 -1.41 28.11
C GLY A 201 9.54 0.09 28.19
N ALA A 202 10.25 0.65 27.21
CA ALA A 202 10.36 2.09 27.02
C ALA A 202 9.47 2.56 25.85
N TYR A 203 8.83 3.72 25.98
CA TYR A 203 8.08 4.36 24.89
C TYR A 203 8.88 5.51 24.31
N PHE A 204 9.04 5.51 22.99
CA PHE A 204 9.80 6.54 22.30
C PHE A 204 8.93 7.74 21.91
N HIS A 205 9.44 8.94 22.20
CA HIS A 205 8.84 10.22 21.82
C HIS A 205 9.91 11.18 21.29
N THR A 206 9.44 12.19 20.54
CA THR A 206 10.29 13.29 20.08
C THR A 206 9.74 14.64 20.52
N SER A 207 10.55 15.71 20.36
CA SER A 207 10.08 17.09 20.47
C SER A 207 9.02 17.50 19.43
N SER A 208 8.67 16.63 18.46
CA SER A 208 7.53 16.78 17.55
C SER A 208 6.56 15.59 17.72
N PRO A 209 5.85 15.50 18.86
CA PRO A 209 5.17 14.28 19.31
C PRO A 209 3.93 13.90 18.49
N ILE A 210 3.54 14.75 17.55
CA ILE A 210 2.35 14.58 16.71
C ILE A 210 2.68 13.76 15.45
N ASN A 211 3.78 14.08 14.78
CA ASN A 211 4.12 13.46 13.49
C ASN A 211 5.57 12.96 13.40
N ASN A 212 6.43 13.23 14.39
CA ASN A 212 7.87 12.93 14.38
C ASN A 212 8.60 13.44 13.12
N ILE A 213 8.16 14.58 12.56
CA ILE A 213 8.78 15.22 11.39
C ILE A 213 9.37 16.57 11.79
N PHE A 214 10.58 16.83 11.28
CA PHE A 214 11.38 18.01 11.59
C PHE A 214 11.81 18.75 10.32
N GLU A 215 11.95 20.07 10.43
CA GLU A 215 12.57 20.91 9.40
C GLU A 215 14.11 20.75 9.42
N PRO A 216 14.80 21.04 8.30
CA PRO A 216 16.26 20.93 8.26
C PRO A 216 16.93 21.84 9.31
N GLY A 217 17.97 21.32 9.95
CA GLY A 217 18.76 22.03 10.97
C GLY A 217 18.11 22.12 12.35
N LYS A 218 16.93 21.52 12.57
CA LYS A 218 16.30 21.46 13.89
C LYS A 218 16.90 20.34 14.74
N THR A 219 17.13 20.64 16.02
CA THR A 219 17.46 19.63 17.03
C THR A 219 16.23 18.79 17.36
N VAL A 220 16.42 17.48 17.39
CA VAL A 220 15.43 16.48 17.78
C VAL A 220 15.71 16.09 19.23
N SER A 221 14.77 16.35 20.13
CA SER A 221 14.87 15.83 21.50
C SER A 221 14.33 14.40 21.51
N LEU A 222 15.20 13.41 21.73
CA LEU A 222 14.86 12.00 21.81
C LEU A 222 14.49 11.67 23.26
N GLN A 223 13.28 11.18 23.48
CA GLN A 223 12.75 10.91 24.81
C GLN A 223 12.30 9.45 24.92
N PHE A 224 12.66 8.80 26.02
CA PHE A 224 12.33 7.41 26.31
C PHE A 224 11.61 7.32 27.65
N ASP A 225 10.29 7.18 27.61
CA ASP A 225 9.45 7.08 28.80
C ASP A 225 9.45 5.64 29.31
N CYS A 226 9.78 5.43 30.57
CA CYS A 226 9.92 4.13 31.22
C CYS A 226 8.85 3.99 32.32
N PRO A 227 7.55 3.83 31.96
CA PRO A 227 6.47 3.83 32.94
C PRO A 227 6.58 2.71 33.97
N ASP A 228 7.18 1.58 33.58
CA ASP A 228 7.43 0.39 34.39
C ASP A 228 8.76 0.46 35.18
N GLY A 229 9.47 1.60 35.11
CA GLY A 229 10.79 1.77 35.72
C GLY A 229 11.90 1.01 35.00
N LEU A 230 13.06 0.90 35.65
CA LEU A 230 14.23 0.18 35.16
C LEU A 230 14.12 -1.32 35.48
N PRO A 231 14.68 -2.22 34.64
CA PRO A 231 14.67 -3.66 34.90
C PRO A 231 15.53 -4.07 36.12
N ALA A 232 16.58 -3.31 36.42
CA ALA A 232 17.32 -3.38 37.68
C ALA A 232 17.77 -1.97 38.11
N ALA A 233 18.10 -1.82 39.39
CA ALA A 233 18.42 -0.50 39.99
C ALA A 233 19.63 0.20 39.35
N ASP A 234 20.58 -0.56 38.82
CA ASP A 234 21.79 -0.08 38.14
C ASP A 234 21.68 -0.10 36.62
N SER A 235 20.54 -0.50 36.06
CA SER A 235 20.34 -0.59 34.62
C SER A 235 20.31 0.78 33.96
N GLY A 236 21.00 0.90 32.84
CA GLY A 236 20.94 2.04 31.93
C GLY A 236 20.16 1.74 30.66
N LEU A 237 20.12 2.70 29.75
CA LEU A 237 19.52 2.54 28.42
C LEU A 237 20.56 2.89 27.36
N TYR A 238 20.78 2.00 26.41
CA TYR A 238 21.57 2.27 25.21
C TYR A 238 20.64 2.50 24.03
N CYS A 239 20.83 3.55 23.26
CA CYS A 239 20.07 3.78 22.03
C CYS A 239 20.99 3.99 20.82
N GLU A 240 20.49 3.58 19.66
CA GLU A 240 21.09 3.81 18.34
C GLU A 240 20.07 4.49 17.45
N VAL A 241 20.54 5.45 16.65
CA VAL A 241 19.79 6.03 15.53
C VAL A 241 20.47 5.58 14.25
N ARG A 242 19.69 4.98 13.36
CA ARG A 242 20.10 4.48 12.05
C ARG A 242 19.48 5.31 10.95
N ASP A 243 20.23 5.57 9.89
CA ASP A 243 19.71 6.23 8.70
C ASP A 243 18.96 5.24 7.78
N PHE A 244 18.52 5.71 6.61
CA PHE A 244 17.86 4.90 5.59
C PHE A 244 18.71 3.72 5.07
N PHE A 245 20.04 3.78 5.19
CA PHE A 245 20.97 2.75 4.75
C PHE A 245 21.39 1.83 5.91
N ASP A 246 20.65 1.84 7.01
CA ASP A 246 20.89 1.11 8.25
C ASP A 246 22.23 1.46 8.94
N GLN A 247 22.84 2.59 8.57
CA GLN A 247 24.09 3.04 9.17
C GLN A 247 23.81 3.74 10.50
N VAL A 248 24.53 3.36 11.56
CA VAL A 248 24.42 4.02 12.86
C VAL A 248 25.04 5.41 12.78
N VAL A 249 24.18 6.43 12.79
CA VAL A 249 24.57 7.85 12.68
C VAL A 249 24.63 8.56 14.04
N PHE A 250 24.02 7.96 15.07
CA PHE A 250 24.08 8.44 16.45
C PHE A 250 23.92 7.27 17.43
N LYS A 251 24.59 7.35 18.58
CA LYS A 251 24.44 6.41 19.68
C LYS A 251 24.62 7.11 21.02
N HIS A 252 23.91 6.65 22.03
CA HIS A 252 24.02 7.19 23.38
C HIS A 252 23.79 6.10 24.43
N THR A 253 24.45 6.22 25.58
CA THR A 253 24.25 5.34 26.73
C THR A 253 23.88 6.20 27.94
N PHE A 254 22.63 6.06 28.38
CA PHE A 254 22.11 6.61 29.63
C PHE A 254 22.49 5.70 30.79
N LYS A 255 22.88 6.30 31.91
CA LYS A 255 23.05 5.62 33.21
C LYS A 255 21.74 5.69 34.00
N ALA A 256 21.54 4.80 34.97
CA ALA A 256 20.34 4.80 35.83
C ALA A 256 20.03 6.18 36.43
N GLY A 257 21.06 6.92 36.86
CA GLY A 257 20.91 8.28 37.43
C GLY A 257 20.51 9.37 36.43
N ASP A 258 20.53 9.10 35.13
CA ASP A 258 20.06 10.04 34.09
C ASP A 258 18.53 10.01 33.95
N LEU A 259 17.85 9.01 34.54
CA LEU A 259 16.40 8.88 34.51
C LEU A 259 15.77 9.97 35.39
N LYS A 260 15.03 10.89 34.78
CA LYS A 260 14.32 11.96 35.49
C LYS A 260 12.84 11.84 35.21
N ASP A 261 12.02 11.82 36.26
CA ASP A 261 10.57 11.68 36.14
C ASP A 261 10.12 10.49 35.27
N ARG A 262 10.90 9.40 35.33
CA ARG A 262 10.74 8.18 34.51
C ARG A 262 11.03 8.35 33.02
N THR A 263 11.77 9.38 32.63
CA THR A 263 12.14 9.63 31.23
C THR A 263 13.64 9.81 31.08
N PHE A 264 14.22 9.15 30.08
CA PHE A 264 15.54 9.50 29.56
C PHE A 264 15.39 10.50 28.42
N SER A 265 16.30 11.48 28.32
CA SER A 265 16.25 12.48 27.24
C SER A 265 17.64 12.86 26.76
N ILE A 266 17.80 12.94 25.44
CA ILE A 266 19.01 13.43 24.79
C ILE A 266 18.65 14.23 23.54
N ASP A 267 19.37 15.33 23.32
CA ASP A 267 19.22 16.11 22.11
C ASP A 267 20.15 15.57 21.01
N TYR A 268 19.57 15.31 19.84
CA TYR A 268 20.27 14.92 18.63
C TYR A 268 20.05 15.99 17.55
N ALA A 269 21.12 16.46 16.92
CA ALA A 269 21.05 17.37 15.78
C ALA A 269 21.48 16.62 14.51
N PRO A 270 20.52 16.06 13.73
CA PRO A 270 20.83 15.39 12.49
C PRO A 270 21.58 16.32 11.53
N ARG A 271 22.67 15.83 10.94
CA ARG A 271 23.44 16.60 9.93
C ARG A 271 22.74 16.62 8.59
N ASP A 272 22.08 15.51 8.25
CA ASP A 272 21.46 15.28 6.96
C ASP A 272 19.93 15.20 7.09
N SER A 273 19.24 15.63 6.04
CA SER A 273 17.81 15.34 5.87
C SER A 273 17.63 13.86 5.53
N GLY A 274 16.56 13.23 6.03
CA GLY A 274 16.33 11.82 5.76
C GLY A 274 15.35 11.14 6.71
N TYR A 275 15.28 9.83 6.58
CA TYR A 275 14.58 8.92 7.48
C TYR A 275 15.54 8.41 8.55
N PHE A 276 15.05 8.29 9.78
CA PHE A 276 15.80 7.76 10.90
C PHE A 276 14.98 6.72 11.67
N ASP A 277 15.57 5.54 11.86
CA ASP A 277 15.06 4.47 12.71
C ASP A 277 15.82 4.46 14.05
N ILE A 278 15.12 4.19 15.14
CA ILE A 278 15.65 4.18 16.49
C ILE A 278 15.38 2.84 17.12
N GLN A 279 16.43 2.30 17.73
CA GLN A 279 16.35 1.13 18.58
C GLN A 279 16.98 1.46 19.93
N ALA A 280 16.50 0.83 20.99
CA ALA A 280 17.05 1.01 22.32
C ALA A 280 17.11 -0.32 23.06
N TRP A 281 18.09 -0.51 23.93
CA TRP A 281 18.31 -1.72 24.69
C TRP A 281 18.58 -1.36 26.13
N TRP A 282 18.04 -2.14 27.06
CA TRP A 282 18.49 -2.10 28.45
C TRP A 282 19.93 -2.59 28.54
N VAL A 283 20.74 -1.92 29.35
CA VAL A 283 22.12 -2.29 29.62
C VAL A 283 22.39 -2.38 31.11
N ASP A 284 23.31 -3.24 31.53
CA ASP A 284 23.80 -3.30 32.91
C ASP A 284 24.66 -2.08 33.28
N GLY A 285 25.12 -2.01 34.54
CA GLY A 285 25.99 -0.93 35.02
C GLY A 285 27.33 -0.80 34.28
N GLN A 286 27.70 -1.81 33.48
CA GLN A 286 28.89 -1.85 32.64
C GLN A 286 28.59 -1.51 31.17
N GLY A 287 27.32 -1.27 30.81
CA GLY A 287 26.90 -0.94 29.45
C GLY A 287 26.68 -2.16 28.55
N LYS A 288 26.68 -3.38 29.09
CA LYS A 288 26.39 -4.59 28.31
C LYS A 288 24.88 -4.77 28.18
N LYS A 289 24.41 -5.04 26.96
CA LYS A 289 23.00 -5.33 26.68
C LYS A 289 22.50 -6.48 27.55
N LEU A 290 21.36 -6.26 28.21
CA LEU A 290 20.67 -7.30 28.99
C LEU A 290 20.00 -8.34 28.08
N GLU A 291 19.50 -7.88 26.93
CA GLU A 291 18.87 -8.69 25.88
C GLU A 291 19.28 -8.16 24.50
N ASP A 292 19.30 -9.03 23.47
CA ASP A 292 19.67 -8.63 22.11
C ASP A 292 18.55 -7.89 21.36
N ARG A 293 17.31 -7.97 21.87
CA ARG A 293 16.14 -7.29 21.28
C ARG A 293 15.99 -5.87 21.81
N SER A 294 15.47 -4.98 20.97
CA SER A 294 15.13 -3.62 21.36
C SER A 294 14.01 -3.63 22.41
N CYS A 295 14.12 -2.76 23.42
CA CYS A 295 13.17 -2.62 24.52
C CYS A 295 12.06 -1.58 24.25
N LEU A 296 12.02 -1.02 23.03
CA LEU A 296 10.98 -0.06 22.65
C LEU A 296 9.63 -0.74 22.48
N ARG A 297 8.62 -0.22 23.17
CA ARG A 297 7.20 -0.55 22.98
C ARG A 297 6.57 0.53 22.10
N THR A 298 5.68 0.10 21.22
CA THR A 298 5.01 0.97 20.27
C THR A 298 3.50 0.83 20.35
N THR A 299 2.78 1.67 19.61
CA THR A 299 1.32 1.63 19.52
C THR A 299 0.86 1.68 18.08
N GLY A 300 -0.37 1.19 17.86
CA GLY A 300 -1.01 1.25 16.56
C GLY A 300 -0.38 0.29 15.55
N SER A 301 0.19 0.80 14.46
CA SER A 301 0.72 -0.01 13.34
C SER A 301 2.24 -0.07 13.28
N MET A 302 2.94 0.66 14.14
CA MET A 302 4.40 0.58 14.24
C MET A 302 4.78 -0.78 14.85
N PRO A 303 5.81 -1.47 14.30
CA PRO A 303 6.36 -2.66 14.94
C PRO A 303 7.07 -2.32 16.25
N ASP A 304 6.92 -3.19 17.26
CA ASP A 304 7.70 -3.08 18.49
C ASP A 304 9.21 -3.18 18.21
N GLY A 305 10.00 -2.58 19.09
CA GLY A 305 11.45 -2.48 18.94
C GLY A 305 11.91 -1.28 18.13
N HIS A 306 11.00 -0.52 17.52
CA HIS A 306 11.32 0.62 16.68
C HIS A 306 10.74 1.94 17.19
N GLY A 307 11.42 3.03 16.89
CA GLY A 307 10.90 4.39 16.92
C GLY A 307 11.38 5.11 15.66
N THR A 308 10.58 6.00 15.07
CA THR A 308 10.99 6.65 13.81
C THR A 308 10.80 8.15 13.86
N PHE A 309 11.65 8.87 13.12
CA PHE A 309 11.45 10.28 12.82
C PHE A 309 12.05 10.60 11.44
N ALA A 310 11.75 11.79 10.92
CA ALA A 310 12.30 12.25 9.66
C ALA A 310 12.65 13.73 9.70
N VAL A 311 13.72 14.09 9.00
CA VAL A 311 14.13 15.48 8.76
C VAL A 311 13.91 15.80 7.29
N MET A 312 13.07 16.80 7.00
CA MET A 312 12.69 17.16 5.64
C MET A 312 13.82 17.89 4.90
N PRO A 313 13.86 17.85 3.56
CA PRO A 313 14.87 18.56 2.76
C PRO A 313 14.68 20.08 2.77
N LYS A 314 13.49 20.58 3.13
CA LYS A 314 13.10 21.99 3.11
C LYS A 314 12.31 22.35 4.36
N THR A 315 12.31 23.63 4.69
CA THR A 315 11.39 24.19 5.69
C THR A 315 9.95 24.24 5.15
N ILE A 316 8.96 24.32 6.03
CA ILE A 316 7.55 24.49 5.67
C ILE A 316 7.38 25.75 4.81
N GLU A 317 8.04 26.84 5.18
CA GLU A 317 7.95 28.10 4.43
C GLU A 317 8.53 27.97 3.01
N GLN A 318 9.67 27.31 2.86
CA GLN A 318 10.26 27.03 1.54
C GLN A 318 9.32 26.17 0.69
N ASN A 319 8.69 25.14 1.28
CA ASN A 319 7.71 24.31 0.59
C ASN A 319 6.48 25.11 0.16
N ARG A 320 5.93 25.98 1.02
CA ARG A 320 4.78 26.85 0.69
C ARG A 320 5.09 27.76 -0.49
N GLN A 321 6.26 28.41 -0.47
CA GLN A 321 6.71 29.26 -1.57
C GLN A 321 6.91 28.47 -2.87
N ARG A 322 7.50 27.27 -2.80
CA ARG A 322 7.65 26.37 -3.95
C ARG A 322 6.30 25.99 -4.53
N MET A 323 5.39 25.49 -3.69
CA MET A 323 4.06 25.05 -4.11
C MET A 323 3.24 26.20 -4.72
N ALA A 324 3.33 27.41 -4.17
CA ALA A 324 2.70 28.60 -4.73
C ALA A 324 3.24 28.94 -6.13
N ARG A 325 4.57 28.83 -6.32
CA ARG A 325 5.23 29.06 -7.61
C ARG A 325 4.89 27.98 -8.65
N VAL A 326 4.82 26.72 -8.23
CA VAL A 326 4.54 25.57 -9.09
C VAL A 326 3.13 25.66 -9.68
N GLY A 327 2.14 26.13 -8.90
CA GLY A 327 0.81 26.42 -9.40
C GLY A 327 0.15 25.20 -10.07
N ASP A 328 -0.39 25.38 -11.28
CA ASP A 328 -1.06 24.32 -12.06
C ASP A 328 -0.14 23.18 -12.53
N HIS A 329 1.18 23.31 -12.35
CA HIS A 329 2.16 22.27 -12.66
C HIS A 329 2.47 21.33 -11.49
N ALA A 330 1.71 21.43 -10.40
CA ALA A 330 1.84 20.52 -9.26
C ALA A 330 1.43 19.10 -9.65
N PHE A 331 2.16 18.10 -9.16
CA PHE A 331 1.94 16.70 -9.50
C PHE A 331 1.56 15.83 -8.30
N LEU A 332 2.26 15.95 -7.19
CA LEU A 332 2.02 15.13 -6.00
C LEU A 332 0.86 15.68 -5.17
N GLY A 333 0.08 14.75 -4.64
CA GLY A 333 -0.91 15.01 -3.61
C GLY A 333 -0.79 14.08 -2.42
N LEU A 334 -1.78 14.11 -1.53
CA LEU A 334 -1.95 13.13 -0.48
C LEU A 334 -3.38 12.61 -0.47
N HIS A 335 -3.51 11.28 -0.49
CA HIS A 335 -4.74 10.64 -0.09
C HIS A 335 -4.79 10.70 1.44
N GLY A 336 -5.75 11.46 1.98
CA GLY A 336 -5.83 11.78 3.41
C GLY A 336 -4.72 12.73 3.84
N SER A 337 -5.01 13.72 4.67
CA SER A 337 -3.99 14.64 5.17
C SER A 337 -4.04 14.59 6.69
N HIS A 338 -2.90 14.35 7.31
CA HIS A 338 -2.74 14.38 8.77
C HIS A 338 -1.78 15.51 9.16
N ASP A 339 -2.12 16.31 10.16
CA ASP A 339 -1.29 17.38 10.76
C ASP A 339 -0.29 18.08 9.83
N ASN A 340 -0.82 18.72 8.77
CA ASN A 340 -0.03 19.49 7.80
C ASN A 340 1.12 18.71 7.15
N LEU A 341 1.02 17.37 7.06
CA LEU A 341 1.99 16.51 6.40
C LEU A 341 2.29 16.99 4.97
N ASP A 342 1.28 17.51 4.28
CA ASP A 342 1.41 18.13 2.96
C ASP A 342 2.43 19.28 2.92
N GLN A 343 2.48 20.09 3.97
CA GLN A 343 3.39 21.23 4.09
C GLN A 343 4.83 20.78 4.40
N HIS A 344 4.98 19.71 5.17
CA HIS A 344 6.28 19.11 5.46
C HIS A 344 6.90 18.44 4.23
N ILE A 345 6.11 17.67 3.47
CA ILE A 345 6.58 16.98 2.25
C ILE A 345 6.65 17.95 1.06
N GLY A 346 5.82 19.00 1.06
CA GLY A 346 5.75 20.02 0.01
C GLY A 346 4.94 19.57 -1.20
N VAL A 347 3.73 19.06 -0.94
CA VAL A 347 2.80 18.57 -1.96
C VAL A 347 1.51 19.38 -1.96
N SER A 348 1.05 19.81 -3.14
CA SER A 348 -0.05 20.77 -3.26
C SER A 348 -1.42 20.11 -3.27
N TRP A 349 -1.53 18.92 -3.85
CA TRP A 349 -2.82 18.30 -4.12
C TRP A 349 -3.40 17.63 -2.87
N LYS A 350 -4.68 17.92 -2.60
CA LYS A 350 -5.47 17.27 -1.55
C LYS A 350 -6.69 16.62 -2.17
N LEU A 351 -7.01 15.43 -1.69
CA LEU A 351 -8.29 14.80 -1.99
C LEU A 351 -9.26 15.19 -0.87
N LYS A 352 -10.09 16.22 -1.09
CA LYS A 352 -11.15 16.61 -0.17
C LYS A 352 -12.49 16.59 -0.87
N GLY A 353 -13.45 15.92 -0.25
CA GLY A 353 -14.85 16.00 -0.62
C GLY A 353 -15.72 15.76 0.60
N THR A 354 -17.03 15.78 0.39
CA THR A 354 -17.99 15.33 1.39
C THR A 354 -18.80 14.15 0.85
N ARG A 355 -19.69 13.61 1.66
CA ARG A 355 -20.65 12.58 1.26
C ARG A 355 -22.05 13.06 1.60
N LEU A 356 -23.03 12.70 0.77
CA LEU A 356 -24.44 13.05 0.99
C LEU A 356 -24.89 12.70 2.42
N LYS A 357 -24.56 11.50 2.92
CA LYS A 357 -24.93 11.08 4.29
C LYS A 357 -24.33 11.93 5.40
N TRP A 358 -23.23 12.64 5.16
CA TRP A 358 -22.62 13.47 6.20
C TRP A 358 -23.31 14.82 6.34
N VAL A 359 -23.82 15.38 5.25
CA VAL A 359 -24.50 16.69 5.24
C VAL A 359 -26.02 16.57 5.30
N GLU A 360 -26.59 15.46 4.84
CA GLU A 360 -28.01 15.15 4.85
C GLU A 360 -28.26 13.75 5.45
N PRO A 361 -27.92 13.50 6.73
CA PRO A 361 -27.96 12.16 7.31
C PRO A 361 -29.39 11.59 7.45
N ASN A 362 -30.37 12.46 7.69
CA ASN A 362 -31.70 12.04 8.18
C ASN A 362 -32.84 12.33 7.20
N LYS A 363 -32.74 13.39 6.40
CA LYS A 363 -33.73 13.78 5.38
C LYS A 363 -33.06 14.64 4.30
N PRO A 364 -33.68 14.80 3.11
CA PRO A 364 -33.21 15.77 2.13
C PRO A 364 -33.16 17.17 2.72
N ALA A 365 -32.14 17.96 2.35
CA ALA A 365 -32.06 19.35 2.76
C ALA A 365 -33.15 20.21 2.09
N GLU A 366 -33.62 21.21 2.84
CA GLU A 366 -34.47 22.28 2.30
C GLU A 366 -33.62 23.27 1.49
N ARG A 367 -34.21 23.81 0.41
CA ARG A 367 -33.53 24.70 -0.55
C ARG A 367 -34.32 25.99 -0.80
N PRO A 368 -34.63 26.78 0.24
CA PRO A 368 -35.50 27.97 0.10
C PRO A 368 -34.93 29.01 -0.88
N ASP A 369 -33.60 29.10 -0.97
CA ASP A 369 -32.88 30.05 -1.83
C ASP A 369 -32.15 29.34 -2.99
N GLY A 370 -32.65 28.17 -3.42
CA GLY A 370 -32.08 27.37 -4.51
C GLY A 370 -30.95 26.42 -4.10
N TYR A 371 -30.30 26.65 -2.95
CA TYR A 371 -29.24 25.78 -2.40
C TYR A 371 -29.61 25.19 -1.05
N ALA A 372 -29.01 24.05 -0.68
CA ALA A 372 -29.26 23.40 0.60
C ALA A 372 -28.90 24.29 1.80
N ALA A 373 -29.75 24.27 2.83
CA ALA A 373 -29.58 25.07 4.06
C ALA A 373 -28.23 24.87 4.78
N TRP A 374 -27.54 23.75 4.55
CA TRP A 374 -26.20 23.49 5.12
C TRP A 374 -25.06 24.19 4.37
N VAL A 375 -25.26 24.64 3.13
CA VAL A 375 -24.21 25.24 2.28
C VAL A 375 -23.67 26.53 2.90
N LYS A 376 -24.56 27.46 3.25
CA LYS A 376 -24.18 28.76 3.82
C LYS A 376 -23.39 28.62 5.14
N PRO A 377 -23.86 27.87 6.15
CA PRO A 377 -23.08 27.63 7.36
C PRO A 377 -21.75 26.93 7.11
N MET A 378 -21.63 26.08 6.08
CA MET A 378 -20.37 25.43 5.73
C MET A 378 -19.38 26.42 5.14
N ILE A 379 -19.83 27.32 4.26
CA ILE A 379 -19.01 28.41 3.70
C ILE A 379 -18.56 29.38 4.81
N GLU A 380 -19.49 29.83 5.67
CA GLU A 380 -19.19 30.78 6.74
C GLU A 380 -18.20 30.24 7.79
N LYS A 381 -18.16 28.91 7.98
CA LYS A 381 -17.24 28.25 8.92
C LYS A 381 -15.92 27.81 8.28
N SER A 382 -15.80 27.85 6.95
CA SER A 382 -14.60 27.39 6.26
C SER A 382 -13.75 28.56 5.81
N GLU A 383 -12.48 28.50 6.16
CA GLU A 383 -11.48 29.36 5.54
C GLU A 383 -11.18 28.85 4.13
N PRO A 384 -11.06 29.75 3.14
CA PRO A 384 -10.50 29.39 1.85
C PRO A 384 -9.16 28.69 2.02
N PHE A 385 -8.90 27.70 1.16
CA PHE A 385 -7.62 27.03 1.14
C PHE A 385 -6.51 28.02 0.81
N ASP A 386 -5.31 27.74 1.33
CA ASP A 386 -4.13 28.50 0.98
C ASP A 386 -3.93 28.52 -0.56
N PRO A 387 -3.39 29.61 -1.14
CA PRO A 387 -3.21 29.75 -2.59
C PRO A 387 -2.38 28.65 -3.26
N TRP A 388 -1.59 27.90 -2.49
CA TRP A 388 -0.76 26.80 -2.97
C TRP A 388 -1.43 25.42 -2.87
N THR A 389 -2.55 25.31 -2.15
CA THR A 389 -3.31 24.06 -1.99
C THR A 389 -4.21 23.84 -3.21
N LYS A 390 -4.13 22.67 -3.83
CA LYS A 390 -5.05 22.22 -4.87
C LYS A 390 -6.04 21.23 -4.28
N ASN A 391 -7.28 21.23 -4.76
CA ASN A 391 -8.29 20.28 -4.31
C ASN A 391 -8.84 19.46 -5.49
N PHE A 392 -8.83 18.15 -5.34
CA PHE A 392 -9.60 17.22 -6.15
C PHE A 392 -10.82 16.80 -5.35
N VAL A 393 -12.01 17.21 -5.80
CA VAL A 393 -13.26 16.86 -5.13
C VAL A 393 -13.69 15.47 -5.55
N ASN A 394 -13.74 14.54 -4.62
CA ASN A 394 -14.43 13.27 -4.82
C ASN A 394 -15.70 13.21 -3.96
N LEU A 395 -16.86 12.94 -4.57
CA LEU A 395 -18.16 12.90 -3.88
C LEU A 395 -18.72 11.48 -3.69
N GLY A 396 -18.31 10.50 -4.51
CA GLY A 396 -18.62 9.08 -4.37
C GLY A 396 -20.10 8.71 -4.22
N ILE A 397 -20.89 8.79 -5.29
CA ILE A 397 -22.34 8.45 -5.35
C ILE A 397 -22.63 7.02 -4.90
N ASN A 398 -21.71 6.11 -5.16
CA ASN A 398 -21.80 4.71 -4.78
C ASN A 398 -21.40 4.44 -3.32
N LEU A 399 -21.01 5.46 -2.56
CA LEU A 399 -20.55 5.33 -1.17
C LEU A 399 -21.50 6.01 -0.19
N ASN A 400 -21.65 5.42 1.00
CA ASN A 400 -22.24 6.07 2.18
C ASN A 400 -23.57 6.80 1.89
N ARG A 401 -24.54 6.15 1.26
CA ARG A 401 -25.87 6.72 1.04
C ARG A 401 -26.66 6.79 2.37
N PRO A 402 -27.38 7.88 2.66
CA PRO A 402 -28.23 7.94 3.86
C PRO A 402 -29.46 7.05 3.67
N LYS A 403 -29.98 6.49 4.77
CA LYS A 403 -31.07 5.50 4.72
C LYS A 403 -32.32 6.00 3.98
N TRP A 404 -32.67 7.28 4.16
CA TRP A 404 -33.85 7.90 3.53
C TRP A 404 -33.73 8.02 2.01
N ALA A 405 -32.51 7.99 1.45
CA ALA A 405 -32.29 8.17 0.02
C ALA A 405 -32.21 6.84 -0.73
N ILE A 406 -32.14 5.70 -0.02
CA ILE A 406 -32.00 4.36 -0.62
C ILE A 406 -33.35 3.95 -1.24
N SER A 407 -33.35 3.45 -2.48
CA SER A 407 -34.56 2.95 -3.16
C SER A 407 -35.01 1.58 -2.64
N ASP A 408 -36.22 1.16 -3.03
CA ASP A 408 -36.71 -0.21 -2.83
C ASP A 408 -35.92 -1.26 -3.62
N THR A 409 -35.15 -0.82 -4.62
CA THR A 409 -34.24 -1.63 -5.44
C THR A 409 -32.78 -1.17 -5.23
N PRO A 410 -32.23 -1.27 -4.00
CA PRO A 410 -30.96 -0.65 -3.61
C PRO A 410 -29.72 -1.22 -4.30
N ASP A 411 -29.91 -2.31 -5.03
CA ASP A 411 -28.90 -3.06 -5.78
C ASP A 411 -28.80 -2.63 -7.25
N VAL A 412 -29.78 -1.89 -7.76
CA VAL A 412 -29.84 -1.38 -9.14
C VAL A 412 -29.46 0.10 -9.12
N ALA A 413 -28.54 0.55 -9.97
CA ALA A 413 -28.14 1.95 -10.04
C ALA A 413 -29.35 2.91 -10.22
N PRO A 414 -29.34 4.09 -9.57
CA PRO A 414 -28.33 4.60 -8.63
C PRO A 414 -28.44 4.01 -7.22
N GLY A 415 -29.35 3.06 -7.02
CA GLY A 415 -29.83 2.50 -5.76
C GLY A 415 -30.29 3.58 -4.77
N MET A 416 -30.74 4.69 -5.35
CA MET A 416 -31.35 5.82 -4.68
C MET A 416 -32.75 6.03 -5.23
N THR A 417 -33.63 6.66 -4.45
CA THR A 417 -35.01 6.93 -4.86
C THR A 417 -35.10 7.85 -6.08
N SER A 418 -34.10 8.69 -6.33
CA SER A 418 -33.94 9.47 -7.57
C SER A 418 -32.48 9.91 -7.77
N TRP A 419 -32.06 10.01 -9.03
CA TRP A 419 -30.81 10.68 -9.43
C TRP A 419 -30.75 12.13 -8.96
N ASP A 420 -31.90 12.82 -8.94
CA ASP A 420 -31.98 14.26 -8.65
C ASP A 420 -31.55 14.58 -7.22
N ILE A 421 -31.71 13.63 -6.28
CA ILE A 421 -31.22 13.80 -4.91
C ILE A 421 -29.70 14.02 -4.92
N TYR A 422 -28.97 13.17 -5.64
CA TYR A 422 -27.52 13.29 -5.70
C TYR A 422 -27.08 14.48 -6.55
N MET A 423 -27.78 14.78 -7.63
CA MET A 423 -27.48 15.92 -8.49
C MET A 423 -27.72 17.26 -7.79
N ASN A 424 -28.74 17.37 -6.95
CA ASN A 424 -28.94 18.54 -6.09
C ASN A 424 -27.81 18.68 -5.07
N PHE A 425 -27.39 17.58 -4.43
CA PHE A 425 -26.23 17.58 -3.53
C PHE A 425 -24.94 18.00 -4.24
N PHE A 426 -24.71 17.53 -5.47
CA PHE A 426 -23.58 17.96 -6.29
C PHE A 426 -23.62 19.47 -6.54
N ARG A 427 -24.76 20.00 -7.02
CA ARG A 427 -24.98 21.45 -7.21
C ARG A 427 -24.66 22.26 -5.95
N ASP A 428 -25.14 21.79 -4.79
CA ASP A 428 -24.94 22.44 -3.50
C ASP A 428 -23.45 22.44 -3.10
N TYR A 429 -22.74 21.33 -3.32
CA TYR A 429 -21.32 21.23 -2.97
C TYR A 429 -20.40 22.04 -3.90
N ILE A 430 -20.79 22.27 -5.16
CA ILE A 430 -20.05 23.15 -6.08
C ILE A 430 -19.84 24.53 -5.43
N GLN A 431 -20.85 25.08 -4.76
CA GLN A 431 -20.74 26.38 -4.08
C GLN A 431 -19.71 26.37 -2.95
N VAL A 432 -19.69 25.31 -2.14
CA VAL A 432 -18.70 25.15 -1.07
C VAL A 432 -17.28 25.07 -1.64
N ASN A 433 -17.08 24.29 -2.71
CA ASN A 433 -15.75 24.18 -3.31
C ASN A 433 -15.32 25.44 -4.05
N LYS A 434 -16.24 26.21 -4.65
CA LYS A 434 -15.95 27.53 -5.23
C LYS A 434 -15.43 28.51 -4.19
N HIS A 435 -16.01 28.52 -2.99
CA HIS A 435 -15.51 29.31 -1.86
C HIS A 435 -14.13 28.82 -1.40
N ASN A 436 -14.01 27.52 -1.13
CA ASN A 436 -12.79 26.94 -0.56
C ASN A 436 -11.60 27.01 -1.52
N ALA A 437 -11.80 26.77 -2.80
CA ALA A 437 -10.76 26.71 -3.82
C ALA A 437 -10.88 27.87 -4.83
N LYS A 438 -11.22 29.07 -4.34
CA LYS A 438 -11.45 30.26 -5.19
C LYS A 438 -10.23 30.70 -6.01
N HIS A 439 -9.02 30.35 -5.56
CA HIS A 439 -7.77 30.62 -6.25
C HIS A 439 -7.48 29.65 -7.41
N MET A 440 -8.15 28.49 -7.45
CA MET A 440 -7.99 27.54 -8.54
C MET A 440 -8.74 28.02 -9.78
N LYS A 441 -8.03 28.14 -10.91
CA LYS A 441 -8.64 28.47 -12.21
C LYS A 441 -9.60 27.37 -12.65
N GLN A 442 -9.17 26.13 -12.52
CA GLN A 442 -9.94 24.93 -12.84
C GLN A 442 -10.13 24.10 -11.57
N ARG A 443 -11.32 24.14 -10.98
CA ARG A 443 -11.72 23.27 -9.88
C ARG A 443 -12.08 21.89 -10.44
N ILE A 444 -11.75 20.82 -9.72
CA ILE A 444 -11.93 19.45 -10.21
C ILE A 444 -12.97 18.72 -9.38
N TYR A 445 -13.91 18.06 -10.05
CA TYR A 445 -15.00 17.29 -9.45
C TYR A 445 -15.07 15.89 -10.04
N ASP A 446 -15.22 14.88 -9.19
CA ASP A 446 -15.55 13.50 -9.54
C ASP A 446 -16.69 13.00 -8.65
N LEU A 447 -17.68 12.35 -9.28
CA LEU A 447 -18.89 11.88 -8.63
C LEU A 447 -18.82 10.39 -8.27
N ALA A 448 -17.91 9.61 -8.86
CA ALA A 448 -17.83 8.17 -8.65
C ALA A 448 -16.54 7.79 -7.90
N TRP A 449 -16.56 6.72 -7.11
CA TRP A 449 -15.35 6.23 -6.42
C TRP A 449 -15.27 4.72 -6.46
N GLU A 450 -14.25 4.17 -7.12
CA GLU A 450 -14.07 2.71 -7.31
C GLU A 450 -15.33 2.00 -7.80
N ILE A 451 -16.06 2.66 -8.71
CA ILE A 451 -17.41 2.24 -9.08
C ILE A 451 -17.44 0.88 -9.80
N ASN A 452 -16.31 0.45 -10.37
CA ASN A 452 -16.11 -0.87 -10.96
C ASN A 452 -16.00 -2.00 -9.91
N LEU A 453 -15.75 -1.71 -8.63
CA LEU A 453 -15.81 -2.74 -7.58
C LEU A 453 -17.24 -3.16 -7.23
N ASN A 454 -18.23 -2.47 -7.81
CA ASN A 454 -19.65 -2.76 -7.67
C ASN A 454 -20.17 -3.75 -8.73
N GLU A 455 -19.33 -4.25 -9.64
CA GLU A 455 -19.77 -5.20 -10.67
C GLU A 455 -20.32 -6.52 -10.07
N PRO A 456 -21.23 -7.22 -10.79
CA PRO A 456 -21.69 -8.54 -10.38
C PRO A 456 -20.50 -9.52 -10.32
N GLY A 457 -20.17 -10.00 -9.12
CA GLY A 457 -19.12 -10.99 -8.90
C GLY A 457 -18.07 -10.60 -7.84
N THR A 458 -17.82 -9.30 -7.63
CA THR A 458 -16.94 -8.81 -6.56
C THR A 458 -17.71 -8.36 -5.32
N GLY A 459 -18.92 -7.83 -5.50
CA GLY A 459 -19.99 -7.77 -4.49
C GLY A 459 -19.71 -7.05 -3.17
N ILE A 460 -18.61 -6.29 -3.02
CA ILE A 460 -18.31 -5.60 -1.76
C ILE A 460 -19.07 -4.28 -1.60
N HIS A 461 -19.60 -3.73 -2.69
CA HIS A 461 -20.27 -2.44 -2.72
C HIS A 461 -21.54 -2.52 -3.59
N LYS A 462 -22.66 -2.05 -3.04
CA LYS A 462 -23.98 -1.97 -3.71
C LYS A 462 -24.36 -0.49 -3.87
N PRO A 463 -25.01 -0.09 -4.99
CA PRO A 463 -25.63 -0.89 -6.04
C PRO A 463 -24.63 -1.30 -7.14
N VAL A 464 -25.02 -2.24 -7.99
CA VAL A 464 -24.31 -2.53 -9.24
C VAL A 464 -24.51 -1.39 -10.22
N TYR A 465 -23.43 -0.95 -10.88
CA TYR A 465 -23.47 0.02 -11.97
C TYR A 465 -23.00 -0.63 -13.27
N HIS A 466 -23.88 -0.65 -14.27
CA HIS A 466 -23.53 -1.02 -15.63
C HIS A 466 -22.94 0.18 -16.38
N PRO A 467 -22.26 -0.03 -17.53
CA PRO A 467 -21.64 1.07 -18.27
C PRO A 467 -22.58 2.25 -18.55
N GLU A 468 -23.82 1.98 -18.94
CA GLU A 468 -24.86 2.99 -19.16
C GLU A 468 -25.20 3.80 -17.91
N ASP A 469 -25.23 3.19 -16.73
CA ASP A 469 -25.50 3.88 -15.47
C ASP A 469 -24.36 4.83 -15.10
N VAL A 470 -23.13 4.43 -15.41
CA VAL A 470 -21.94 5.25 -15.18
C VAL A 470 -21.93 6.44 -16.13
N VAL A 471 -22.20 6.23 -17.42
CA VAL A 471 -22.32 7.35 -18.39
C VAL A 471 -23.47 8.29 -17.99
N GLU A 472 -24.59 7.75 -17.51
CA GLU A 472 -25.74 8.54 -17.04
C GLU A 472 -25.40 9.48 -15.88
N ILE A 473 -24.51 9.09 -14.95
CA ILE A 473 -24.00 9.97 -13.89
C ILE A 473 -23.42 11.25 -14.50
N TYR A 474 -22.48 11.10 -15.44
CA TYR A 474 -21.74 12.23 -16.01
C TYR A 474 -22.59 13.04 -16.97
N ARG A 475 -23.47 12.39 -17.75
CA ARG A 475 -24.45 13.08 -18.60
C ARG A 475 -25.35 14.02 -17.80
N ARG A 476 -25.76 13.62 -16.59
CA ARG A 476 -26.56 14.48 -15.68
C ARG A 476 -25.73 15.55 -14.99
N ALA A 477 -24.49 15.25 -14.64
CA ALA A 477 -23.62 16.17 -13.92
C ALA A 477 -23.10 17.31 -14.81
N ARG A 478 -22.81 17.05 -16.08
CA ARG A 478 -22.20 18.02 -17.00
C ARG A 478 -22.99 19.35 -17.11
N PRO A 479 -24.31 19.36 -17.39
CA PRO A 479 -25.06 20.62 -17.47
C PRO A 479 -25.09 21.40 -16.15
N ILE A 480 -25.08 20.70 -15.00
CA ILE A 480 -25.03 21.34 -13.68
C ILE A 480 -23.69 22.03 -13.50
N LEU A 481 -22.59 21.35 -13.84
CA LEU A 481 -21.26 21.94 -13.72
C LEU A 481 -21.08 23.12 -14.67
N ASP A 482 -21.57 23.03 -15.91
CA ASP A 482 -21.52 24.13 -16.89
C ASP A 482 -22.26 25.37 -16.41
N GLN A 483 -23.39 25.18 -15.72
CA GLN A 483 -24.19 26.28 -15.17
C GLN A 483 -23.55 26.88 -13.91
N GLU A 484 -23.09 26.06 -12.97
CA GLU A 484 -22.67 26.50 -11.65
C GLU A 484 -21.19 26.90 -11.59
N ASP A 485 -20.35 26.27 -12.42
CA ASP A 485 -18.90 26.46 -12.48
C ASP A 485 -18.32 26.17 -13.88
N PRO A 486 -18.58 27.02 -14.89
CA PRO A 486 -18.23 26.78 -16.30
C PRO A 486 -16.72 26.62 -16.58
N GLY A 487 -15.84 26.94 -15.64
CA GLY A 487 -14.39 26.75 -15.75
C GLY A 487 -13.86 25.47 -15.10
N ALA A 488 -14.73 24.67 -14.48
CA ALA A 488 -14.34 23.46 -13.76
C ALA A 488 -14.16 22.24 -14.67
N ILE A 489 -13.37 21.30 -14.18
CA ILE A 489 -13.09 19.99 -14.76
C ILE A 489 -14.02 18.97 -14.11
N LEU A 490 -14.79 18.25 -14.93
CA LEU A 490 -15.50 17.05 -14.53
C LEU A 490 -14.63 15.82 -14.84
N ALA A 491 -14.05 15.23 -13.80
CA ALA A 491 -13.21 14.04 -13.90
C ALA A 491 -14.01 12.77 -13.59
N GLY A 492 -13.66 11.64 -14.23
CA GLY A 492 -14.17 10.33 -13.85
C GLY A 492 -14.30 9.32 -15.00
N PRO A 493 -14.99 8.18 -14.77
CA PRO A 493 -15.26 7.61 -13.46
C PRO A 493 -13.99 7.08 -12.80
N CYS A 494 -13.87 7.27 -11.48
CA CYS A 494 -12.79 6.63 -10.74
C CYS A 494 -12.95 5.10 -10.73
N CYS A 495 -12.03 4.40 -11.39
CA CYS A 495 -11.91 2.94 -11.36
C CYS A 495 -10.74 2.48 -10.48
N SER A 496 -10.87 1.32 -9.83
CA SER A 496 -9.88 0.79 -8.89
C SER A 496 -8.54 0.35 -9.51
N SER A 497 -8.48 0.14 -10.83
CA SER A 497 -7.22 0.02 -11.59
C SER A 497 -7.51 -0.07 -13.09
N PRO A 498 -7.11 0.89 -13.94
CA PRO A 498 -7.26 0.75 -15.38
C PRO A 498 -6.23 -0.23 -15.94
N ILE A 499 -5.08 -0.37 -15.25
CA ILE A 499 -4.01 -1.32 -15.59
C ILE A 499 -4.53 -2.75 -15.64
N LYS A 500 -5.55 -3.06 -14.82
CA LYS A 500 -6.14 -4.40 -14.70
C LYS A 500 -7.52 -4.54 -15.35
N ASN A 501 -8.20 -3.44 -15.70
CA ASN A 501 -9.64 -3.45 -15.99
C ASN A 501 -10.02 -2.78 -17.32
N PHE A 502 -9.25 -2.99 -18.40
CA PHE A 502 -9.66 -2.52 -19.74
C PHE A 502 -11.02 -3.09 -20.19
N ALA A 503 -11.35 -4.32 -19.78
CA ALA A 503 -12.65 -4.92 -20.05
C ALA A 503 -13.83 -4.12 -19.47
N TRP A 504 -13.61 -3.40 -18.37
CA TRP A 504 -14.60 -2.50 -17.77
C TRP A 504 -14.62 -1.13 -18.45
N ASN A 505 -13.44 -0.59 -18.79
CA ASN A 505 -13.30 0.75 -19.35
C ASN A 505 -13.81 0.86 -20.79
N ILE A 506 -13.52 -0.13 -21.64
CA ILE A 506 -13.86 -0.06 -23.07
C ILE A 506 -15.37 0.11 -23.29
N PRO A 507 -16.28 -0.63 -22.61
CA PRO A 507 -17.71 -0.40 -22.73
C PRO A 507 -18.16 1.02 -22.37
N LEU A 508 -17.52 1.66 -21.37
CA LEU A 508 -17.83 3.05 -21.01
C LEU A 508 -17.45 4.01 -22.15
N PHE A 509 -16.28 3.80 -22.73
CA PHE A 509 -15.78 4.62 -23.84
C PHE A 509 -16.67 4.45 -25.08
N GLU A 510 -17.10 3.22 -25.37
CA GLU A 510 -18.05 2.91 -26.46
C GLU A 510 -19.43 3.55 -26.27
N LYS A 511 -19.84 3.79 -25.02
CA LYS A 511 -21.08 4.48 -24.68
C LYS A 511 -20.97 6.01 -24.66
N GLY A 512 -19.85 6.56 -25.12
CA GLY A 512 -19.69 8.01 -25.25
C GLY A 512 -19.35 8.72 -23.94
N LEU A 513 -18.75 8.03 -22.95
CA LEU A 513 -18.34 8.65 -21.68
C LEU A 513 -17.57 9.97 -21.89
N PHE A 514 -16.68 10.02 -22.89
CA PHE A 514 -15.82 11.15 -23.17
C PHE A 514 -16.55 12.42 -23.64
N GLU A 515 -17.84 12.34 -23.97
CA GLU A 515 -18.67 13.52 -24.26
C GLU A 515 -19.00 14.32 -22.99
N PHE A 516 -18.91 13.71 -21.81
CA PHE A 516 -19.41 14.28 -20.55
C PHE A 516 -18.32 14.58 -19.52
N ILE A 517 -17.07 14.19 -19.77
CA ILE A 517 -15.95 14.41 -18.85
C ILE A 517 -14.84 15.19 -19.52
N ASP A 518 -14.07 15.94 -18.74
CA ASP A 518 -12.91 16.71 -19.19
C ASP A 518 -11.58 15.97 -18.87
N ALA A 519 -11.63 15.06 -17.90
CA ALA A 519 -10.47 14.32 -17.45
C ALA A 519 -10.86 12.89 -17.01
N TYR A 520 -9.91 11.97 -17.13
CA TYR A 520 -10.07 10.61 -16.69
C TYR A 520 -9.43 10.41 -15.32
N ASN A 521 -10.19 9.90 -14.35
CA ASN A 521 -9.68 9.58 -13.02
C ASN A 521 -9.58 8.08 -12.82
N CYS A 522 -8.56 7.62 -12.12
CA CYS A 522 -8.40 6.22 -11.79
C CYS A 522 -7.50 5.98 -10.57
N HIS A 523 -7.49 4.75 -10.09
CA HIS A 523 -6.50 4.26 -9.13
C HIS A 523 -5.40 3.54 -9.89
N GLY A 524 -4.16 3.61 -9.41
CA GLY A 524 -3.00 3.07 -10.12
C GLY A 524 -2.58 1.67 -9.67
N TYR A 525 -3.40 0.94 -8.89
CA TYR A 525 -2.94 -0.24 -8.16
C TYR A 525 -2.34 -1.34 -9.03
N HIS A 526 -1.12 -1.75 -8.66
CA HIS A 526 -0.38 -2.87 -9.20
C HIS A 526 0.58 -3.44 -8.14
N ALA A 527 1.08 -4.64 -8.40
CA ALA A 527 2.08 -5.29 -7.54
C ALA A 527 3.45 -4.61 -7.68
N PRO A 528 4.24 -4.46 -6.60
CA PRO A 528 5.61 -4.03 -6.74
C PRO A 528 6.52 -5.15 -7.28
N PRO A 529 7.65 -4.81 -7.91
CA PRO A 529 8.14 -3.45 -8.18
C PRO A 529 7.42 -2.80 -9.38
N PRO A 530 7.34 -1.46 -9.45
CA PRO A 530 6.55 -0.74 -10.46
C PRO A 530 6.94 -1.03 -11.92
N GLU A 531 8.21 -1.33 -12.18
CA GLU A 531 8.74 -1.65 -13.51
C GLU A 531 8.03 -2.89 -14.11
N GLU A 532 7.66 -3.87 -13.28
CA GLU A 532 7.00 -5.11 -13.72
C GLU A 532 5.53 -4.90 -14.11
N ALA A 533 4.94 -3.77 -13.73
CA ALA A 533 3.54 -3.46 -14.02
C ALA A 533 3.30 -2.90 -15.42
N LYS A 534 4.34 -2.74 -16.25
CA LYS A 534 4.23 -2.23 -17.63
C LYS A 534 3.50 -0.90 -17.71
N ILE A 535 3.72 -0.04 -16.72
CA ILE A 535 3.06 1.26 -16.56
C ILE A 535 3.05 2.07 -17.87
N PRO A 536 4.19 2.23 -18.57
CA PRO A 536 4.17 3.03 -19.80
C PRO A 536 3.32 2.41 -20.91
N GLN A 537 3.44 1.10 -21.14
CA GLN A 537 2.67 0.42 -22.18
C GLN A 537 1.17 0.47 -21.89
N THR A 538 0.80 0.36 -20.61
CA THR A 538 -0.59 0.51 -20.18
C THR A 538 -1.12 1.91 -20.46
N PHE A 539 -0.35 2.97 -20.19
CA PHE A 539 -0.80 4.33 -20.48
C PHE A 539 -0.79 4.64 -21.98
N ASP A 540 0.15 4.11 -22.75
CA ASP A 540 0.13 4.21 -24.21
C ASP A 540 -1.14 3.56 -24.77
N HIS A 541 -1.52 2.38 -24.26
CA HIS A 541 -2.76 1.70 -24.64
C HIS A 541 -4.01 2.50 -24.23
N LEU A 542 -4.07 3.01 -22.99
CA LEU A 542 -5.19 3.82 -22.52
C LEU A 542 -5.35 5.10 -23.35
N ARG A 543 -4.26 5.80 -23.67
CA ARG A 543 -4.30 6.99 -24.53
C ARG A 543 -4.72 6.65 -25.95
N ALA A 544 -4.34 5.48 -26.49
CA ALA A 544 -4.83 5.02 -27.80
C ALA A 544 -6.35 4.77 -27.78
N LEU A 545 -6.88 4.16 -26.70
CA LEU A 545 -8.32 4.00 -26.51
C LEU A 545 -9.04 5.35 -26.39
N MET A 546 -8.48 6.31 -25.64
CA MET A 546 -9.01 7.68 -25.58
C MET A 546 -9.09 8.29 -26.98
N LYS A 547 -8.01 8.25 -27.76
CA LYS A 547 -8.03 8.76 -29.15
C LYS A 547 -9.10 8.07 -30.00
N LYS A 548 -9.26 6.76 -29.86
CA LYS A 548 -10.24 5.98 -30.62
C LYS A 548 -11.68 6.41 -30.32
N TYR A 549 -12.00 6.71 -29.06
CA TYR A 549 -13.36 6.99 -28.60
C TYR A 549 -13.64 8.46 -28.26
N ASN A 550 -12.67 9.36 -28.44
CA ASN A 550 -12.77 10.80 -28.13
C ASN A 550 -12.24 11.67 -29.30
N ASP A 551 -12.65 11.35 -30.53
CA ASP A 551 -12.32 12.12 -31.74
C ASP A 551 -10.83 12.44 -31.91
N GLY A 552 -9.96 11.46 -31.63
CA GLY A 552 -8.51 11.61 -31.74
C GLY A 552 -7.85 12.38 -30.59
N LYS A 553 -8.61 12.84 -29.59
CA LYS A 553 -8.12 13.58 -28.43
C LYS A 553 -7.73 12.66 -27.28
N VAL A 554 -6.79 13.13 -26.46
CA VAL A 554 -6.38 12.48 -25.22
C VAL A 554 -6.76 13.39 -24.07
N MET A 555 -7.36 12.82 -23.04
CA MET A 555 -7.69 13.54 -21.82
C MET A 555 -6.53 13.53 -20.83
N ASP A 556 -6.56 14.49 -19.92
CA ASP A 556 -5.74 14.45 -18.73
C ASP A 556 -6.10 13.26 -17.85
N ILE A 557 -5.09 12.65 -17.23
CA ILE A 557 -5.26 11.47 -16.37
C ILE A 557 -4.87 11.86 -14.94
N TYR A 558 -5.75 11.58 -14.00
CA TYR A 558 -5.53 11.74 -12.57
C TYR A 558 -5.45 10.36 -11.92
N ILE A 559 -4.44 10.16 -11.07
CA ILE A 559 -4.31 8.96 -10.25
C ILE A 559 -4.56 9.35 -8.80
N THR A 560 -5.83 9.36 -8.40
CA THR A 560 -6.24 9.80 -7.06
C THR A 560 -5.94 8.78 -5.98
N GLU A 561 -5.49 7.58 -6.34
CA GLU A 561 -5.10 6.57 -5.36
C GLU A 561 -4.08 5.58 -5.95
N LEU A 562 -2.89 5.48 -5.34
CA LEU A 562 -1.96 4.37 -5.58
C LEU A 562 -0.96 4.25 -4.44
N GLY A 563 -0.89 3.07 -3.83
CA GLY A 563 0.05 2.78 -2.76
C GLY A 563 0.72 1.43 -2.90
N TYR A 564 1.69 1.21 -2.02
CA TYR A 564 2.23 -0.13 -1.75
C TYR A 564 2.13 -0.40 -0.26
N ARG A 565 2.14 -1.68 0.11
CA ARG A 565 2.20 -2.06 1.51
C ARG A 565 3.64 -1.96 2.00
N SER A 566 3.85 -1.45 3.19
CA SER A 566 5.17 -1.48 3.82
C SER A 566 5.45 -2.81 4.52
N MET A 567 4.42 -3.58 4.88
CA MET A 567 4.56 -4.91 5.48
C MET A 567 4.05 -5.99 4.52
N TYR A 568 4.88 -7.02 4.29
CA TYR A 568 4.52 -8.21 3.53
C TYR A 568 4.75 -9.45 4.40
N GLY A 569 3.67 -9.96 5.00
CA GLY A 569 3.82 -10.90 6.10
C GLY A 569 4.41 -10.19 7.32
N SER A 570 5.45 -10.75 7.93
CA SER A 570 6.12 -10.17 9.12
C SER A 570 7.25 -9.23 8.76
N GLU A 571 7.64 -9.23 7.49
CA GLU A 571 8.78 -8.47 7.04
C GLU A 571 8.37 -7.01 6.85
N ASP A 572 8.99 -6.14 7.64
CA ASP A 572 8.92 -4.71 7.42
C ASP A 572 9.88 -4.33 6.29
N ARG A 573 9.33 -3.75 5.23
CA ARG A 573 10.03 -3.40 4.00
C ARG A 573 10.05 -1.90 3.78
N GLN A 574 10.32 -1.11 4.82
CA GLN A 574 10.28 0.36 4.71
C GLN A 574 11.19 0.92 3.61
N SER A 575 12.39 0.34 3.45
CA SER A 575 13.33 0.76 2.41
C SER A 575 12.79 0.49 1.00
N ASP A 576 12.23 -0.69 0.77
CA ASP A 576 11.56 -1.01 -0.49
C ASP A 576 10.32 -0.15 -0.72
N HIS A 577 9.52 0.06 0.31
CA HIS A 577 8.32 0.90 0.28
C HIS A 577 8.63 2.32 -0.19
N ALA A 578 9.68 2.93 0.37
CA ALA A 578 10.19 4.22 -0.06
C ALA A 578 10.66 4.20 -1.53
N ARG A 579 11.42 3.17 -1.91
CA ARG A 579 11.92 2.99 -3.29
C ARG A 579 10.78 2.83 -4.29
N TRP A 580 9.73 2.06 -3.97
CA TRP A 580 8.59 1.87 -4.87
C TRP A 580 7.81 3.16 -5.07
N HIS A 581 7.55 3.92 -4.00
CA HIS A 581 6.87 5.21 -4.09
C HIS A 581 7.66 6.25 -4.92
N ALA A 582 8.97 6.37 -4.70
CA ALA A 582 9.79 7.30 -5.48
C ALA A 582 9.84 6.91 -6.97
N ARG A 583 10.00 5.61 -7.27
CA ARG A 583 10.07 5.11 -8.66
C ARG A 583 8.73 5.25 -9.39
N VAL A 584 7.62 4.91 -8.74
CA VAL A 584 6.30 5.05 -9.37
C VAL A 584 5.94 6.53 -9.57
N ALA A 585 6.27 7.42 -8.63
CA ALA A 585 6.08 8.85 -8.82
C ALA A 585 6.84 9.36 -10.06
N GLY A 586 8.09 8.93 -10.23
CA GLY A 586 8.90 9.26 -11.41
C GLY A 586 8.27 8.77 -12.70
N MET A 587 7.88 7.49 -12.77
CA MET A 587 7.21 6.92 -13.93
C MET A 587 5.91 7.66 -14.26
N LEU A 588 5.01 7.82 -13.29
CA LEU A 588 3.72 8.49 -13.51
C LEU A 588 3.89 9.94 -13.97
N LYS A 589 4.82 10.70 -13.37
CA LYS A 589 5.12 12.06 -13.83
C LYS A 589 5.66 12.04 -15.25
N GLY A 590 6.56 11.10 -15.55
CA GLY A 590 7.13 10.86 -16.87
C GLY A 590 6.09 10.53 -17.94
N GLU A 591 5.09 9.75 -17.57
CA GLU A 591 3.94 9.36 -18.41
C GLU A 591 2.85 10.42 -18.50
N ARG A 592 3.14 11.66 -18.06
CA ARG A 592 2.25 12.83 -18.15
C ARG A 592 0.93 12.63 -17.39
N ILE A 593 0.99 11.94 -16.25
CA ILE A 593 -0.13 11.92 -15.29
C ILE A 593 -0.18 13.28 -14.59
N LYS A 594 -1.38 13.85 -14.46
CA LYS A 594 -1.57 15.20 -13.92
C LYS A 594 -1.43 15.26 -12.42
N ALA A 595 -1.92 14.26 -11.72
CA ALA A 595 -1.73 14.17 -10.29
C ALA A 595 -1.57 12.72 -9.82
N TYR A 596 -0.72 12.52 -8.82
CA TYR A 596 -0.51 11.25 -8.14
C TYR A 596 -0.67 11.42 -6.63
N TYR A 597 -1.55 10.61 -6.05
CA TYR A 597 -1.84 10.58 -4.63
C TYR A 597 -1.37 9.23 -4.04
N PRO A 598 -0.26 9.21 -3.27
CA PRO A 598 0.16 8.02 -2.57
C PRO A 598 -0.91 7.63 -1.56
N PHE A 599 -1.35 6.38 -1.65
CA PHE A 599 -2.32 5.82 -0.74
C PHE A 599 -1.59 5.05 0.36
N TYR A 600 -1.62 5.45 1.63
CA TYR A 600 -2.35 6.57 2.27
C TYR A 600 -1.42 7.42 3.14
N SER A 601 -1.86 8.55 3.70
CA SER A 601 -1.01 9.30 4.64
C SER A 601 -0.63 8.53 5.91
N TYR A 602 -1.42 7.54 6.31
CA TYR A 602 -1.15 6.72 7.50
C TYR A 602 -1.79 5.34 7.35
N ASP A 603 -1.27 4.36 8.10
CA ASP A 603 -1.83 3.03 8.11
C ASP A 603 -3.26 3.02 8.67
N TYR A 604 -4.09 2.14 8.14
CA TYR A 604 -5.46 1.97 8.60
C TYR A 604 -5.78 0.47 8.65
N THR A 605 -6.34 0.00 9.76
CA THR A 605 -6.64 -1.42 10.10
C THR A 605 -5.45 -2.28 10.61
N LYS A 606 -5.76 -3.21 11.54
CA LYS A 606 -4.77 -4.01 12.28
C LYS A 606 -4.39 -5.29 11.54
N VAL A 607 -3.56 -5.21 10.50
CA VAL A 607 -2.88 -6.37 9.91
C VAL A 607 -1.85 -5.88 8.89
N VAL A 608 -1.02 -6.78 8.38
CA VAL A 608 -0.28 -6.66 7.10
C VAL A 608 -1.11 -5.96 6.01
N GLU A 609 -2.42 -6.20 5.99
CA GLU A 609 -3.37 -5.63 5.02
C GLU A 609 -3.59 -4.13 5.12
N GLY A 610 -3.31 -3.51 6.28
CA GLY A 610 -3.51 -2.09 6.55
C GLY A 610 -2.26 -1.23 6.42
N SER A 611 -1.13 -1.83 6.03
CA SER A 611 0.21 -1.20 6.04
C SER A 611 0.51 -0.28 4.83
N TRP A 612 -0.53 0.31 4.24
CA TRP A 612 -0.43 1.18 3.06
C TRP A 612 0.05 2.60 3.37
N GLY A 613 -0.01 3.02 4.63
CA GLY A 613 0.35 4.36 5.01
C GLY A 613 1.80 4.67 4.69
N ILE A 614 2.10 5.89 4.24
CA ILE A 614 3.46 6.46 4.26
C ILE A 614 3.88 6.89 5.67
N CYS A 615 2.95 6.90 6.62
CA CYS A 615 3.23 6.97 8.05
C CYS A 615 2.67 5.75 8.78
N TYR A 616 3.31 5.37 9.88
CA TYR A 616 2.68 4.52 10.89
C TYR A 616 1.59 5.31 11.60
N ASN A 617 0.45 4.67 11.84
CA ASN A 617 -0.63 5.20 12.65
C ASN A 617 -0.40 4.77 14.09
N LEU A 618 -0.16 5.72 15.00
CA LEU A 618 0.17 5.42 16.39
C LEU A 618 -1.05 5.26 17.29
N ALA A 619 -2.28 5.40 16.76
CA ALA A 619 -3.49 5.20 17.54
C ALA A 619 -3.69 3.70 17.84
N PRO A 620 -3.89 3.28 19.11
CA PRO A 620 -4.05 1.87 19.47
C PRO A 620 -5.20 1.11 18.76
N LYS A 621 -6.18 1.86 18.24
CA LYS A 621 -7.34 1.35 17.50
C LYS A 621 -7.28 1.60 15.99
N LEU A 622 -6.19 2.17 15.48
CA LEU A 622 -5.99 2.50 14.07
C LEU A 622 -7.19 3.23 13.46
N LYS A 623 -7.64 4.28 14.17
CA LYS A 623 -8.73 5.14 13.71
C LYS A 623 -8.30 5.83 12.41
N PHE A 624 -9.26 6.06 11.53
CA PHE A 624 -9.09 7.05 10.47
C PHE A 624 -8.88 8.43 11.10
N GLY A 625 -7.91 9.20 10.59
CA GLY A 625 -7.49 10.47 11.17
C GLY A 625 -6.91 10.28 12.58
N PRO A 626 -5.80 9.54 12.74
CA PRO A 626 -5.20 9.34 14.05
C PRO A 626 -4.70 10.67 14.62
N GLU A 627 -4.56 10.80 15.94
CA GLU A 627 -4.00 12.03 16.54
C GLU A 627 -2.47 12.10 16.45
N LYS A 628 -1.83 10.93 16.31
CA LYS A 628 -0.38 10.78 16.25
C LYS A 628 0.02 9.82 15.14
N VAL A 629 1.04 10.18 14.40
CA VAL A 629 1.67 9.36 13.37
C VAL A 629 3.19 9.39 13.52
N SER A 630 3.87 8.45 12.88
CA SER A 630 5.33 8.46 12.76
C SER A 630 5.72 8.22 11.31
N PRO A 631 6.73 8.91 10.76
CA PRO A 631 7.03 8.78 9.34
C PRO A 631 7.62 7.39 9.06
N LYS A 632 7.26 6.82 7.92
CA LYS A 632 8.03 5.76 7.30
C LYS A 632 9.06 6.36 6.35
N ALA A 633 9.97 5.53 5.84
CA ALA A 633 10.98 5.98 4.87
C ALA A 633 10.37 6.57 3.58
N ALA A 634 9.12 6.24 3.25
CA ALA A 634 8.41 6.81 2.10
C ALA A 634 8.16 8.33 2.22
N VAL A 635 8.00 8.88 3.43
CA VAL A 635 7.77 10.32 3.66
C VAL A 635 8.93 11.17 3.17
N PRO A 636 10.18 11.01 3.67
CA PRO A 636 11.30 11.81 3.18
C PRO A 636 11.64 11.49 1.72
N ALA A 637 11.42 10.25 1.24
CA ALA A 637 11.62 9.91 -0.17
C ALA A 637 10.70 10.73 -1.10
N LEU A 638 9.41 10.83 -0.77
CA LEU A 638 8.45 11.65 -1.50
C LEU A 638 8.73 13.15 -1.34
N ALA A 639 9.23 13.59 -0.19
CA ALA A 639 9.59 14.99 0.03
C ALA A 639 10.78 15.42 -0.84
N VAL A 640 11.80 14.57 -0.95
CA VAL A 640 12.92 14.77 -1.87
C VAL A 640 12.45 14.73 -3.32
N PHE A 641 11.59 13.77 -3.70
CA PHE A 641 11.03 13.73 -5.04
C PHE A 641 10.26 15.03 -5.38
N ALA A 642 9.44 15.52 -4.45
CA ALA A 642 8.69 16.75 -4.62
C ALA A 642 9.64 17.94 -4.81
N ASP A 643 10.73 18.00 -4.04
CA ASP A 643 11.74 19.07 -4.15
C ASP A 643 12.49 19.08 -5.48
N GLN A 644 12.79 17.91 -6.01
CA GLN A 644 13.57 17.78 -7.24
C GLN A 644 12.72 17.90 -8.50
N THR A 645 11.41 17.62 -8.43
CA THR A 645 10.59 17.42 -9.64
C THR A 645 9.36 18.31 -9.74
N GLU A 646 8.84 18.90 -8.66
CA GLU A 646 7.64 19.74 -8.75
C GLU A 646 7.87 20.99 -9.61
N GLY A 647 6.91 21.32 -10.47
CA GLY A 647 7.01 22.39 -11.46
C GLY A 647 7.74 22.02 -12.74
N PHE A 648 8.45 20.89 -12.80
CA PHE A 648 9.02 20.39 -14.04
C PHE A 648 7.99 19.56 -14.84
N LEU A 649 8.07 19.66 -16.17
CA LEU A 649 7.26 18.92 -17.12
C LEU A 649 8.06 17.76 -17.73
N PRO A 650 7.43 16.60 -17.97
CA PRO A 650 8.08 15.47 -18.64
C PRO A 650 8.38 15.80 -20.11
N LEU A 651 9.66 15.74 -20.48
CA LEU A 651 10.13 15.97 -21.85
C LEU A 651 10.11 14.67 -22.65
N THR A 652 10.84 13.66 -22.17
CA THR A 652 10.92 12.35 -22.81
C THR A 652 11.16 11.25 -21.79
N ARG A 653 10.69 10.05 -22.14
CA ARG A 653 11.20 8.80 -21.58
C ARG A 653 12.57 8.53 -22.22
N LEU A 654 13.54 8.09 -21.43
CA LEU A 654 14.78 7.53 -21.97
C LEU A 654 14.49 6.09 -22.34
N GLU A 655 14.91 5.66 -23.53
CA GLU A 655 14.90 4.22 -23.86
C GLU A 655 15.65 3.46 -22.76
N PRO A 656 15.16 2.29 -22.31
CA PRO A 656 15.78 1.55 -21.23
C PRO A 656 17.27 1.36 -21.50
N LEU A 657 18.12 1.82 -20.58
CA LEU A 657 19.57 1.61 -20.70
C LEU A 657 19.92 0.12 -20.48
N SER A 658 19.05 -0.58 -19.74
CA SER A 658 19.04 -2.02 -19.48
C SER A 658 17.66 -2.44 -18.96
N ASP A 659 17.44 -3.74 -18.75
CA ASP A 659 16.18 -4.28 -18.20
C ASP A 659 15.83 -3.72 -16.80
N ASP A 660 16.82 -3.21 -16.08
CA ASP A 660 16.71 -2.68 -14.72
C ASP A 660 16.99 -1.16 -14.60
N GLN A 661 17.26 -0.47 -15.71
CA GLN A 661 17.52 0.99 -15.71
C GLN A 661 16.46 1.75 -16.50
N TRP A 662 15.72 2.57 -15.76
CA TRP A 662 14.62 3.39 -16.26
C TRP A 662 14.96 4.85 -16.07
N GLY A 663 14.62 5.70 -17.05
CA GLY A 663 14.97 7.10 -17.01
C GLY A 663 13.91 8.00 -17.64
N TYR A 664 13.73 9.17 -17.04
CA TYR A 664 12.87 10.23 -17.55
C TYR A 664 13.63 11.55 -17.48
N VAL A 665 13.42 12.39 -18.50
CA VAL A 665 13.94 13.75 -18.53
C VAL A 665 12.80 14.70 -18.27
N TYR A 666 13.01 15.63 -17.33
CA TYR A 666 12.07 16.70 -17.04
C TYR A 666 12.71 18.05 -17.34
N ALA A 667 11.91 19.01 -17.78
CA ALA A 667 12.34 20.37 -18.10
C ALA A 667 11.42 21.40 -17.40
N THR A 668 11.92 22.61 -17.20
CA THR A 668 11.07 23.72 -16.74
C THR A 668 10.05 24.08 -17.83
N PRO A 669 8.89 24.69 -17.49
CA PRO A 669 7.90 25.08 -18.49
C PRO A 669 8.42 26.04 -19.58
N ASP A 670 9.47 26.81 -19.29
CA ASP A 670 10.06 27.81 -20.20
C ASP A 670 11.08 27.23 -21.20
N HIS A 671 11.27 25.90 -21.25
CA HIS A 671 12.31 25.24 -22.04
C HIS A 671 11.86 24.75 -23.41
#